data_AF-A0A933FX81-F1
#
_entry.id   AF-A0A933FX81-F1
#
_cell.length_a   1.000
_cell.length_b   1.000
_cell.length_c   1.000
_cell.angle_alpha   90.00
_cell.angle_beta   90.00
_cell.angle_gamma   90.00
#
_symmetry.space_group_name_H-M   'P 1'
#
loop_
_entity.id
_entity.type
_entity.pdbx_description
1 polymer ?
#
loop_
_entity_poly.entity_id
_entity_poly.type
_entity_poly.pdbx_seq_one_letter_code
_entity_poly.pdbx_strand_id
1 'polypeptide(L)'
;MNNTTRRKFIRKLGLTVGALTVGNELVHSFPFYPQKKERRVTKPSEPPLEAGIDFRYAPTSWQSTYCFPDDPHKSLVGKNGELLYGHPGLGTDWNTIPHIVSVQISGKEPLMFVNQQLESPSIPIIITTLSGSDILVELTSFATNHKDEGRVDNLVIVIRPKGTQEVECTPEILMKSAGKFSAEQKEDSSSSRDYIGIAQLDDESPSLFMIVDSQVTKQEGYGVHHFQLMPGVAKEQELLKYFVRFPQQGQELDRIKDGLERPDTLIVSARSFWQTWKPTEGKLQWQLPDQYQNFLIACSRNILQSREIKNGKGTFQVGPTVYRGSWIVDGHFMLEAARYLGLDKEAQEGLEAIWDRQEKSGAFFGGAGRSHWKDTAVAVYALLRQSELSQNWDYFRELYPDAFKAIMFLKELRDKAFNDGTSNGQYALLPRGYGDSGLSGVRSEFTNTLWAMVATDALLKVADRLFLPRRSELRDFYRDLRVNFFAAIRLEMRKHPKGFSYLPMLMKEDPQWNEQDERKQPRPQVAQVYLSQAIYPGLIFEKDHEIVTGHIELMKAVTEAEDVPIETGWLTDKAVWTYNAAIVAQVYLWAGMPDWARRTFIGFLNHASPLYAWREEQSLKNVPNPQYIGDMPHNWASAECIRYLRHMLILEDEDKLRLLDGLGKEDLEAGQAFVVNYSPTRWGRVSLTFEPLDPKTWRLKFLREDGDQRLAPKLTWVEMPRRFLPNFQYKEHTNGVKLYRNGPRIQVDPAATSWEIIWHDFSKS
;
A
#
# COMPACT_ATOMS: atom_id res chain seq x y z
N MET A 1 35.51 -68.07 17.47
CA MET A 1 36.37 -66.96 16.99
C MET A 1 35.43 -65.81 16.68
N ASN A 2 35.23 -64.93 17.66
CA ASN A 2 34.13 -63.97 17.63
C ASN A 2 34.62 -62.59 18.05
N ASN A 3 34.05 -61.62 17.33
CA ASN A 3 33.86 -60.19 17.57
C ASN A 3 34.17 -59.61 18.96
N THR A 4 34.15 -58.27 18.94
CA THR A 4 33.48 -57.35 19.89
C THR A 4 34.37 -56.44 20.78
N THR A 5 34.18 -55.13 20.53
CA THR A 5 33.81 -54.04 21.47
C THR A 5 34.70 -53.54 22.62
N ARG A 6 34.69 -52.19 22.74
CA ARG A 6 34.21 -51.38 23.90
C ARG A 6 34.66 -51.83 25.31
N ARG A 7 35.31 -50.89 26.03
CA ARG A 7 35.59 -50.84 27.49
C ARG A 7 36.69 -51.78 28.00
N LYS A 8 37.68 -51.21 28.70
CA LYS A 8 37.81 -51.28 30.18
C LYS A 8 39.09 -50.55 30.63
N PHE A 9 39.07 -49.58 31.55
CA PHE A 9 38.65 -49.63 32.97
C PHE A 9 39.81 -50.02 33.91
N ILE A 10 40.19 -49.04 34.73
CA ILE A 10 40.69 -49.09 36.12
C ILE A 10 42.14 -49.51 36.40
N ARG A 11 42.88 -48.53 36.88
CA ARG A 11 43.56 -48.50 38.20
C ARG A 11 43.25 -47.12 38.82
N LYS A 12 42.89 -46.93 40.09
CA LYS A 12 42.89 -47.80 41.27
C LYS A 12 42.10 -47.05 42.38
N LEU A 13 41.30 -47.82 43.14
CA LEU A 13 40.77 -47.59 44.50
C LEU A 13 39.88 -46.36 44.74
N GLY A 14 38.68 -46.45 45.32
CA GLY A 14 37.94 -47.57 45.90
C GLY A 14 36.98 -47.06 46.99
N LEU A 15 35.75 -47.60 46.99
CA LEU A 15 34.83 -47.76 48.14
C LEU A 15 34.16 -46.49 48.71
N THR A 16 32.89 -46.42 49.13
CA THR A 16 31.61 -47.12 48.89
C THR A 16 30.51 -46.30 49.61
N VAL A 17 29.25 -46.43 49.14
CA VAL A 17 27.96 -46.21 49.84
C VAL A 17 27.53 -44.80 50.24
N GLY A 18 26.29 -44.44 49.88
CA GLY A 18 25.42 -43.63 50.73
C GLY A 18 24.42 -42.73 50.01
N ALA A 19 23.19 -43.21 49.80
CA ALA A 19 22.05 -42.37 49.42
C ALA A 19 21.51 -41.60 50.64
N LEU A 20 21.10 -40.32 50.48
CA LEU A 20 19.83 -39.76 50.93
C LEU A 20 19.80 -38.22 50.81
N THR A 21 18.63 -37.75 50.42
CA THR A 21 18.12 -36.37 50.36
C THR A 21 18.16 -35.62 51.70
N VAL A 22 18.31 -34.29 51.67
CA VAL A 22 17.41 -33.26 52.27
C VAL A 22 18.12 -31.88 52.34
N GLY A 23 17.47 -30.88 51.74
CA GLY A 23 17.16 -29.55 52.31
C GLY A 23 18.20 -28.68 53.03
N ASN A 24 18.41 -27.50 52.41
CA ASN A 24 18.51 -26.14 52.96
C ASN A 24 19.42 -25.77 54.16
N GLU A 25 20.26 -24.79 53.83
CA GLU A 25 20.76 -23.64 54.60
C GLU A 25 22.09 -23.70 55.38
N LEU A 26 22.76 -22.54 55.30
CA LEU A 26 23.94 -22.03 56.02
C LEU A 26 25.32 -22.39 55.40
N VAL A 27 25.92 -21.55 54.53
CA VAL A 27 26.50 -20.20 54.74
C VAL A 27 28.01 -20.25 55.07
N HIS A 28 28.76 -19.45 54.29
CA HIS A 28 30.17 -19.05 54.40
C HIS A 28 31.26 -20.10 54.07
N SER A 29 31.91 -19.97 52.91
CA SER A 29 33.13 -19.15 52.73
C SER A 29 33.92 -19.62 51.50
N PHE A 30 33.87 -18.88 50.40
CA PHE A 30 34.88 -18.96 49.33
C PHE A 30 35.18 -17.56 48.76
N PRO A 31 36.41 -17.32 48.28
CA PRO A 31 36.98 -15.98 48.10
C PRO A 31 36.36 -15.24 46.91
N PHE A 32 36.24 -13.92 47.09
CA PHE A 32 35.91 -12.94 46.07
C PHE A 32 36.81 -13.07 44.83
N TYR A 33 36.23 -13.45 43.69
CA TYR A 33 36.73 -13.06 42.38
C TYR A 33 36.12 -11.70 42.03
N PRO A 34 36.90 -10.68 41.63
CA PRO A 34 36.34 -9.40 41.22
C PRO A 34 35.48 -9.61 39.96
N GLN A 35 34.18 -9.36 40.08
CA GLN A 35 33.30 -9.20 38.93
C GLN A 35 33.88 -8.10 38.04
N LYS A 36 34.26 -8.45 36.81
CA LYS A 36 34.39 -7.45 35.75
C LYS A 36 33.06 -6.72 35.66
N LYS A 37 33.07 -5.42 35.97
CA LYS A 37 31.96 -4.51 35.63
C LYS A 37 31.59 -4.78 34.18
N GLU A 38 30.38 -5.27 33.94
CA GLU A 38 29.77 -5.21 32.62
C GLU A 38 29.83 -3.75 32.18
N ARG A 39 30.67 -3.47 31.18
CA ARG A 39 30.57 -2.24 30.43
C ARG A 39 29.17 -2.27 29.83
N ARG A 40 28.29 -1.39 30.33
CA ARG A 40 27.09 -0.97 29.61
C ARG A 40 27.54 -0.63 28.20
N VAL A 41 27.31 -1.53 27.26
CA VAL A 41 27.39 -1.21 25.84
C VAL A 41 26.25 -0.22 25.64
N THR A 42 26.57 1.05 25.57
CA THR A 42 25.66 2.07 25.04
C THR A 42 25.27 1.58 23.65
N LYS A 43 24.00 1.18 23.48
CA LYS A 43 23.42 1.01 22.15
C LYS A 43 23.78 2.30 21.38
N PRO A 44 24.31 2.22 20.16
CA PRO A 44 24.42 3.42 19.33
C PRO A 44 23.04 4.07 19.30
N SER A 45 22.98 5.36 19.64
CA SER A 45 21.74 6.13 19.58
C SER A 45 21.27 6.10 18.13
N GLU A 46 20.14 5.45 17.87
CA GLU A 46 19.47 5.55 16.58
C GLU A 46 19.23 7.04 16.30
N PRO A 47 19.49 7.51 15.05
CA PRO A 47 19.27 8.91 14.73
C PRO A 47 17.82 9.30 15.06
N PRO A 48 17.60 10.48 15.67
CA PRO A 48 16.27 10.91 16.08
C PRO A 48 15.34 10.91 14.88
N LEU A 49 14.09 10.49 15.10
CA LEU A 49 13.06 10.55 14.08
C LEU A 49 12.83 12.01 13.69
N GLU A 50 13.03 12.36 12.42
CA GLU A 50 12.54 13.63 11.90
C GLU A 50 11.02 13.50 11.74
N ALA A 51 10.27 13.99 12.73
CA ALA A 51 8.89 13.57 12.96
C ALA A 51 7.85 14.11 11.96
N GLY A 52 8.25 14.96 11.01
CA GLY A 52 7.34 15.64 10.09
C GLY A 52 7.03 14.85 8.82
N ILE A 53 5.79 14.97 8.34
CA ILE A 53 5.38 14.60 7.00
C ILE A 53 5.47 15.86 6.13
N ASP A 54 6.44 15.90 5.22
CA ASP A 54 6.71 17.06 4.34
C ASP A 54 7.11 16.66 2.91
N PHE A 55 6.95 15.39 2.54
CA PHE A 55 7.21 14.88 1.19
C PHE A 55 8.67 15.03 0.73
N ARG A 56 9.64 15.16 1.65
CA ARG A 56 11.08 15.34 1.31
C ARG A 56 11.66 14.24 0.41
N TYR A 57 11.09 13.03 0.44
CA TYR A 57 11.51 11.89 -0.38
C TYR A 57 10.59 11.63 -1.58
N ALA A 58 9.73 12.60 -1.92
CA ALA A 58 8.92 12.54 -3.14
C ALA A 58 9.82 12.28 -4.37
N PRO A 59 9.37 11.45 -5.33
CA PRO A 59 10.13 11.17 -6.55
C PRO A 59 10.43 12.46 -7.32
N THR A 60 11.46 12.49 -8.17
CA THR A 60 11.79 13.70 -8.93
C THR A 60 10.80 13.96 -10.08
N SER A 61 10.09 12.91 -10.50
CA SER A 61 8.99 12.93 -11.46
C SER A 61 7.80 12.15 -10.90
N TRP A 62 6.59 12.66 -11.05
CA TRP A 62 5.36 12.01 -10.58
C TRP A 62 4.19 12.22 -11.53
N GLN A 63 3.16 11.39 -11.35
CA GLN A 63 1.91 11.45 -12.08
C GLN A 63 0.74 11.28 -11.10
N SER A 64 -0.43 11.82 -11.40
CA SER A 64 -1.64 11.63 -10.58
C SER A 64 -2.91 11.64 -11.42
N THR A 65 -3.90 10.85 -10.99
CA THR A 65 -5.22 10.79 -11.62
C THR A 65 -6.07 12.00 -11.23
N TYR A 66 -6.84 12.50 -12.20
CA TYR A 66 -7.86 13.53 -11.95
C TYR A 66 -9.23 13.19 -12.57
N CYS A 67 -9.40 11.95 -13.00
CA CYS A 67 -10.67 11.40 -13.49
C CYS A 67 -11.67 11.13 -12.35
N PHE A 68 -12.91 10.76 -12.70
CA PHE A 68 -13.95 10.40 -11.72
C PHE A 68 -13.79 8.95 -11.24
N PRO A 69 -14.43 8.56 -10.11
CA PRO A 69 -14.60 7.15 -9.77
C PRO A 69 -15.25 6.38 -10.92
N ASP A 70 -14.81 5.14 -11.15
CA ASP A 70 -15.32 4.24 -12.21
C ASP A 70 -15.10 4.68 -13.66
N ASP A 71 -14.41 5.80 -13.87
CA ASP A 71 -14.18 6.36 -15.20
C ASP A 71 -13.27 5.45 -16.03
N PRO A 72 -13.68 4.93 -17.20
CA PRO A 72 -12.79 4.12 -18.04
C PRO A 72 -11.64 4.93 -18.66
N HIS A 73 -11.74 6.27 -18.69
CA HIS A 73 -10.72 7.18 -19.20
C HIS A 73 -9.81 7.66 -18.06
N LYS A 74 -8.70 6.95 -17.87
CA LYS A 74 -7.76 7.21 -16.76
C LYS A 74 -6.79 8.35 -17.12
N SER A 75 -7.30 9.58 -17.05
CA SER A 75 -6.52 10.80 -17.31
C SER A 75 -5.52 11.07 -16.19
N LEU A 76 -4.28 11.36 -16.60
CA LEU A 76 -3.16 11.62 -15.69
C LEU A 76 -2.56 13.00 -15.95
N VAL A 77 -2.08 13.64 -14.88
CA VAL A 77 -1.26 14.85 -14.96
C VAL A 77 0.13 14.56 -14.40
N GLY A 78 1.16 14.99 -15.12
CA GLY A 78 2.55 14.89 -14.71
C GLY A 78 3.00 16.09 -13.87
N LYS A 79 4.25 16.05 -13.39
CA LYS A 79 4.82 17.06 -12.48
C LYS A 79 4.76 18.47 -13.02
N ASN A 80 5.01 18.67 -14.32
CA ASN A 80 5.03 20.00 -14.94
C ASN A 80 3.66 20.41 -15.49
N GLY A 81 2.59 19.72 -15.08
CA GLY A 81 1.22 19.99 -15.53
C GLY A 81 0.91 19.38 -16.89
N GLU A 82 1.79 18.53 -17.42
CA GLU A 82 1.54 17.82 -18.67
C GLU A 82 0.38 16.83 -18.52
N LEU A 83 -0.54 16.82 -19.48
CA LEU A 83 -1.67 15.89 -19.51
C LEU A 83 -1.25 14.64 -20.29
N LEU A 84 -1.48 13.47 -19.72
CA LEU A 84 -1.04 12.18 -20.23
C LEU A 84 -2.27 11.33 -20.54
N TYR A 85 -2.44 10.97 -21.81
CA TYR A 85 -3.66 10.30 -22.30
C TYR A 85 -3.38 9.02 -23.06
N GLY A 86 -4.39 8.15 -23.05
CA GLY A 86 -4.50 7.03 -23.99
C GLY A 86 -3.68 5.79 -23.65
N HIS A 87 -3.11 5.68 -22.45
CA HIS A 87 -2.31 4.50 -22.11
C HIS A 87 -3.11 3.20 -22.33
N PRO A 88 -2.64 2.24 -23.16
CA PRO A 88 -3.43 1.08 -23.59
C PRO A 88 -3.77 0.08 -22.47
N GLY A 89 -2.99 0.09 -21.39
CA GLY A 89 -3.23 -0.70 -20.20
C GLY A 89 -2.30 -1.91 -20.11
N LEU A 90 -2.83 -3.03 -19.62
CA LEU A 90 -2.08 -4.27 -19.38
C LEU A 90 -1.31 -4.74 -20.63
N GLY A 91 -0.05 -5.15 -20.45
CA GLY A 91 0.80 -5.68 -21.52
C GLY A 91 1.56 -4.63 -22.34
N THR A 92 1.39 -3.34 -22.01
CA THR A 92 2.15 -2.23 -22.60
C THR A 92 3.20 -1.72 -21.60
N ASP A 93 4.31 -1.14 -22.06
CA ASP A 93 5.29 -0.50 -21.18
C ASP A 93 4.71 0.76 -20.53
N TRP A 94 4.98 0.97 -19.24
CA TRP A 94 4.43 2.07 -18.44
C TRP A 94 4.85 3.48 -18.93
N ASN A 95 5.94 3.60 -19.70
CA ASN A 95 6.34 4.85 -20.36
C ASN A 95 5.57 5.13 -21.65
N THR A 96 4.77 4.18 -22.13
CA THR A 96 4.02 4.32 -23.38
C THR A 96 2.79 5.18 -23.13
N ILE A 97 2.99 6.49 -23.18
CA ILE A 97 1.91 7.48 -23.18
C ILE A 97 1.70 7.96 -24.62
N PRO A 98 0.61 7.54 -25.30
CA PRO A 98 0.37 7.90 -26.70
C PRO A 98 0.29 9.39 -26.96
N HIS A 99 -0.30 10.15 -26.03
CA HIS A 99 -0.46 11.60 -26.17
C HIS A 99 -0.04 12.31 -24.90
N ILE A 100 0.94 13.20 -25.03
CA ILE A 100 1.41 14.09 -23.96
C ILE A 100 1.14 15.53 -24.39
N VAL A 101 0.34 16.22 -23.60
CA VAL A 101 -0.02 17.63 -23.81
C VAL A 101 0.76 18.49 -22.82
N SER A 102 1.52 19.47 -23.29
CA SER A 102 2.23 20.41 -22.42
C SER A 102 2.12 21.84 -22.93
N VAL A 103 2.37 22.82 -22.06
CA VAL A 103 2.28 24.24 -22.39
C VAL A 103 3.67 24.87 -22.39
N GLN A 104 3.97 25.69 -23.40
CA GLN A 104 5.15 26.54 -23.44
C GLN A 104 4.80 27.96 -23.92
N ILE A 105 5.74 28.89 -23.85
CA ILE A 105 5.60 30.24 -24.41
C ILE A 105 6.63 30.41 -25.52
N SER A 106 6.15 30.67 -26.74
CA SER A 106 6.98 30.83 -27.94
C SER A 106 8.00 31.95 -27.75
N GLY A 107 9.24 31.70 -28.16
CA GLY A 107 10.34 32.68 -28.05
C GLY A 107 10.84 32.95 -26.62
N LYS A 108 10.39 32.20 -25.61
CA LYS A 108 10.89 32.28 -24.22
C LYS A 108 11.59 30.99 -23.80
N GLU A 109 12.41 31.10 -22.74
CA GLU A 109 13.05 29.96 -22.09
C GLU A 109 12.03 28.94 -21.55
N PRO A 110 12.42 27.65 -21.43
CA PRO A 110 11.56 26.62 -20.85
C PRO A 110 11.00 26.99 -19.48
N LEU A 111 9.72 26.72 -19.28
CA LEU A 111 9.05 26.97 -18.00
C LEU A 111 9.57 26.00 -16.94
N MET A 112 10.02 26.54 -15.81
CA MET A 112 10.58 25.75 -14.70
C MET A 112 9.53 25.47 -13.63
N PHE A 113 9.47 24.22 -13.16
CA PHE A 113 8.58 23.83 -12.06
C PHE A 113 8.79 24.66 -10.79
N VAL A 114 7.70 25.16 -10.20
CA VAL A 114 7.70 25.84 -8.89
C VAL A 114 6.99 25.00 -7.83
N ASN A 115 5.73 24.64 -8.08
CA ASN A 115 4.91 23.84 -7.16
C ASN A 115 3.77 23.15 -7.94
N GLN A 116 3.24 22.07 -7.37
CA GLN A 116 1.99 21.46 -7.80
C GLN A 116 1.21 20.98 -6.59
N GLN A 117 -0.09 21.23 -6.58
CA GLN A 117 -0.97 20.88 -5.46
C GLN A 117 -2.37 20.50 -5.93
N LEU A 118 -3.07 19.75 -5.08
CA LEU A 118 -4.52 19.58 -5.17
C LEU A 118 -5.20 20.78 -4.52
N GLU A 119 -6.39 21.14 -4.98
CA GLU A 119 -7.24 22.09 -4.25
C GLU A 119 -7.54 21.58 -2.83
N SER A 120 -7.78 20.28 -2.68
CA SER A 120 -7.75 19.57 -1.39
C SER A 120 -7.53 18.07 -1.61
N PRO A 121 -7.23 17.28 -0.57
CA PRO A 121 -7.06 15.83 -0.70
C PRO A 121 -8.26 15.09 -1.33
N SER A 122 -9.48 15.63 -1.22
CA SER A 122 -10.69 15.05 -1.87
C SER A 122 -10.98 15.60 -3.25
N ILE A 123 -10.43 16.77 -3.62
CA ILE A 123 -10.78 17.50 -4.86
C ILE A 123 -9.59 17.46 -5.82
N PRO A 124 -9.60 16.58 -6.85
CA PRO A 124 -8.54 16.46 -7.84
C PRO A 124 -8.63 17.55 -8.92
N ILE A 125 -8.77 18.81 -8.48
CA ILE A 125 -8.46 19.99 -9.28
C ILE A 125 -6.99 20.28 -8.99
N ILE A 126 -6.13 20.13 -10.00
CA ILE A 126 -4.68 20.15 -9.83
C ILE A 126 -4.14 21.46 -10.38
N ILE A 127 -3.47 22.22 -9.52
CA ILE A 127 -2.87 23.50 -9.84
C ILE A 127 -1.36 23.31 -9.92
N THR A 128 -0.79 23.56 -11.09
CA THR A 128 0.66 23.53 -11.32
C THR A 128 1.14 24.93 -11.59
N THR A 129 2.14 25.40 -10.84
CA THR A 129 2.80 26.67 -11.07
C THR A 129 4.16 26.43 -11.70
N LEU A 130 4.38 27.10 -12.84
CA LEU A 130 5.65 27.14 -13.55
C LEU A 130 6.16 28.57 -13.64
N SER A 131 7.48 28.73 -13.78
CA SER A 131 8.17 30.01 -13.79
C SER A 131 8.99 30.16 -15.07
N GLY A 132 8.69 31.20 -15.85
CA GLY A 132 9.55 31.69 -16.94
C GLY A 132 10.50 32.79 -16.45
N SER A 133 11.17 33.49 -17.38
CA SER A 133 12.09 34.59 -17.05
C SER A 133 11.36 35.77 -16.38
N ASP A 134 10.29 36.27 -17.01
CA ASP A 134 9.53 37.47 -16.64
C ASP A 134 8.06 37.18 -16.28
N ILE A 135 7.66 35.90 -16.32
CA ILE A 135 6.28 35.45 -16.12
C ILE A 135 6.17 34.27 -15.14
N LEU A 136 4.99 34.11 -14.57
CA LEU A 136 4.52 32.88 -13.94
C LEU A 136 3.35 32.33 -14.75
N VAL A 137 3.34 31.01 -14.94
CA VAL A 137 2.27 30.28 -15.63
C VAL A 137 1.61 29.35 -14.62
N GLU A 138 0.30 29.46 -14.48
CA GLU A 138 -0.52 28.57 -13.66
C GLU A 138 -1.39 27.71 -14.57
N LEU A 139 -1.30 26.40 -14.40
CA LEU A 139 -2.05 25.39 -15.13
C LEU A 139 -3.02 24.73 -14.16
N THR A 140 -4.32 24.90 -14.40
CA THR A 140 -5.36 24.23 -13.60
C THR A 140 -6.01 23.13 -14.42
N SER A 141 -5.73 21.87 -14.06
CA SER A 141 -6.25 20.67 -14.71
C SER A 141 -7.39 20.07 -13.91
N PHE A 142 -8.52 19.79 -14.57
CA PHE A 142 -9.69 19.19 -13.93
C PHE A 142 -10.61 18.47 -14.92
N ALA A 143 -11.45 17.59 -14.38
CA ALA A 143 -12.38 16.75 -15.12
C ALA A 143 -13.83 17.23 -14.94
N THR A 144 -14.62 17.22 -16.03
CA THR A 144 -16.09 17.32 -15.99
C THR A 144 -16.74 16.11 -16.64
N ASN A 145 -17.96 15.80 -16.24
CA ASN A 145 -18.76 14.70 -16.78
C ASN A 145 -20.26 15.05 -16.75
N HIS A 146 -20.63 16.13 -17.45
CA HIS A 146 -22.03 16.53 -17.53
C HIS A 146 -22.79 15.64 -18.54
N LYS A 147 -24.09 15.41 -18.31
CA LYS A 147 -24.89 14.49 -19.12
C LYS A 147 -25.02 14.94 -20.59
N ASP A 148 -25.10 16.24 -20.81
CA ASP A 148 -25.16 16.89 -22.11
C ASP A 148 -23.82 16.80 -22.85
N GLU A 149 -22.70 17.04 -22.18
CA GLU A 149 -21.39 17.09 -22.85
C GLU A 149 -20.62 15.74 -22.85
N GLY A 150 -20.86 14.86 -21.89
CA GLY A 150 -20.06 13.65 -21.63
C GLY A 150 -18.79 13.93 -20.80
N ARG A 151 -17.84 13.00 -20.84
CA ARG A 151 -16.56 13.11 -20.11
C ARG A 151 -15.58 14.02 -20.85
N VAL A 152 -15.18 15.13 -20.22
CA VAL A 152 -14.25 16.11 -20.81
C VAL A 152 -13.19 16.50 -19.79
N ASP A 153 -11.92 16.47 -20.20
CA ASP A 153 -10.83 17.06 -19.43
C ASP A 153 -10.62 18.50 -19.82
N ASN A 154 -10.26 19.32 -18.84
CA ASN A 154 -10.19 20.77 -18.98
C ASN A 154 -8.87 21.28 -18.42
N LEU A 155 -8.31 22.28 -19.09
CA LEU A 155 -7.08 22.96 -18.69
C LEU A 155 -7.29 24.47 -18.79
N VAL A 156 -7.11 25.17 -17.67
CA VAL A 156 -7.03 26.64 -17.64
C VAL A 156 -5.55 27.03 -17.59
N ILE A 157 -5.14 27.87 -18.53
CA ILE A 157 -3.79 28.44 -18.60
C ILE A 157 -3.90 29.90 -18.17
N VAL A 158 -3.21 30.28 -17.09
CA VAL A 158 -3.15 31.67 -16.60
C VAL A 158 -1.70 32.14 -16.63
N ILE A 159 -1.44 33.24 -17.32
CA ILE A 159 -0.10 33.83 -17.45
C ILE A 159 -0.12 35.21 -16.79
N ARG A 160 0.84 35.44 -15.90
CA ARG A 160 1.00 36.71 -15.18
C ARG A 160 2.45 37.20 -15.21
N PRO A 161 2.69 38.51 -15.32
CA PRO A 161 4.03 39.05 -15.18
C PRO A 161 4.53 38.89 -13.74
N LYS A 162 5.85 38.73 -13.57
CA LYS A 162 6.50 38.70 -12.24
C LYS A 162 6.68 40.09 -11.61
N GLY A 163 6.57 41.13 -12.42
CA GLY A 163 6.67 42.53 -12.00
C GLY A 163 5.52 43.35 -12.57
N THR A 164 5.67 44.67 -12.48
CA THR A 164 4.65 45.63 -12.93
C THR A 164 4.68 45.91 -14.44
N GLN A 165 5.67 45.36 -15.16
CA GLN A 165 5.78 45.51 -16.61
C GLN A 165 4.83 44.55 -17.32
N GLU A 166 4.16 45.04 -18.35
CA GLU A 166 3.36 44.22 -19.24
C GLU A 166 4.28 43.30 -20.06
N VAL A 167 3.87 42.04 -20.25
CA VAL A 167 4.68 41.06 -20.98
C VAL A 167 3.84 40.45 -22.10
N GLU A 168 4.29 40.62 -23.35
CA GLU A 168 3.73 39.93 -24.49
C GLU A 168 4.09 38.44 -24.43
N CYS A 169 3.09 37.60 -24.60
CA CYS A 169 3.19 36.15 -24.53
C CYS A 169 2.47 35.53 -25.72
N THR A 170 3.13 34.54 -26.34
CA THR A 170 2.53 33.74 -27.40
C THR A 170 2.52 32.28 -26.95
N PRO A 171 1.44 31.81 -26.31
CA PRO A 171 1.41 30.46 -25.77
C PRO A 171 1.32 29.41 -26.87
N GLU A 172 1.94 28.26 -26.62
CA GLU A 172 1.84 27.09 -27.49
C GLU A 172 1.45 25.87 -26.67
N ILE A 173 0.52 25.09 -27.23
CA ILE A 173 0.21 23.75 -26.76
C ILE A 173 1.06 22.78 -27.58
N LEU A 174 1.93 22.06 -26.89
CA LEU A 174 2.77 21.01 -27.45
C LEU A 174 2.06 19.66 -27.32
N MET A 175 1.99 18.94 -28.42
CA MET A 175 1.44 17.58 -28.48
C MET A 175 2.53 16.61 -28.89
N LYS A 176 3.12 15.88 -27.94
CA LYS A 176 3.98 14.75 -28.27
C LYS A 176 3.10 13.53 -28.51
N SER A 177 3.05 13.08 -29.76
CA SER A 177 2.22 11.97 -30.21
C SER A 177 2.78 11.36 -31.50
N ALA A 178 2.60 10.05 -31.67
CA ALA A 178 2.85 9.38 -32.95
C ALA A 178 1.74 9.62 -33.98
N GLY A 179 0.52 9.96 -33.51
CA GLY A 179 -0.62 10.28 -34.35
C GLY A 179 -0.42 11.59 -35.11
N LYS A 180 -1.10 11.73 -36.25
CA LYS A 180 -1.09 12.97 -37.05
C LYS A 180 -2.16 13.90 -36.54
N PHE A 181 -1.89 15.21 -36.58
CA PHE A 181 -2.89 16.19 -36.19
C PHE A 181 -3.04 17.29 -37.22
N SER A 182 -4.25 17.85 -37.30
CA SER A 182 -4.57 19.06 -38.04
C SER A 182 -5.05 20.14 -37.07
N ALA A 183 -5.00 21.39 -37.53
CA ALA A 183 -5.60 22.52 -36.84
C ALA A 183 -6.63 23.18 -37.74
N GLU A 184 -7.76 23.53 -37.15
CA GLU A 184 -8.84 24.28 -37.78
C GLU A 184 -9.23 25.45 -36.89
N GLN A 185 -9.74 26.52 -37.52
CA GLN A 185 -10.39 27.62 -36.83
C GLN A 185 -11.84 27.70 -37.30
N LYS A 186 -12.76 27.81 -36.35
CA LYS A 186 -14.18 27.99 -36.64
C LYS A 186 -14.66 29.30 -36.06
N GLU A 187 -15.32 30.13 -36.87
CA GLU A 187 -16.00 31.33 -36.37
C GLU A 187 -17.11 30.93 -35.41
N ASP A 188 -17.23 31.66 -34.30
CA ASP A 188 -18.28 31.45 -33.30
C ASP A 188 -19.09 32.73 -33.05
N SER A 189 -19.68 33.25 -34.14
CA SER A 189 -20.51 34.46 -34.12
C SER A 189 -21.75 34.37 -33.22
N SER A 190 -22.09 33.19 -32.71
CA SER A 190 -23.16 32.96 -31.73
C SER A 190 -22.76 33.18 -30.27
N SER A 191 -21.48 33.44 -30.00
CA SER A 191 -20.90 33.47 -28.65
C SER A 191 -20.23 34.81 -28.34
N SER A 192 -19.74 35.00 -27.11
CA SER A 192 -18.94 36.19 -26.74
C SER A 192 -17.50 36.18 -27.28
N ARG A 193 -17.13 35.18 -28.08
CA ARG A 193 -15.78 34.93 -28.59
C ARG A 193 -15.84 34.84 -30.11
N ASP A 194 -14.82 35.36 -30.78
CA ASP A 194 -14.85 35.43 -32.24
C ASP A 194 -14.55 34.07 -32.90
N TYR A 195 -13.74 33.21 -32.25
CA TYR A 195 -13.23 31.96 -32.82
C TYR A 195 -13.11 30.79 -31.84
N ILE A 196 -13.14 29.59 -32.40
CA ILE A 196 -12.77 28.31 -31.78
C ILE A 196 -11.52 27.78 -32.48
N GLY A 197 -10.46 27.54 -31.72
CA GLY A 197 -9.33 26.75 -32.18
C GLY A 197 -9.63 25.27 -31.97
N ILE A 198 -9.37 24.47 -33.00
CA ILE A 198 -9.66 23.03 -33.02
C ILE A 198 -8.39 22.29 -33.40
N ALA A 199 -8.06 21.22 -32.67
CA ALA A 199 -7.12 20.22 -33.15
C ALA A 199 -7.81 18.86 -33.30
N GLN A 200 -7.64 18.25 -34.47
CA GLN A 200 -8.16 16.92 -34.79
C GLN A 200 -7.01 15.92 -34.85
N LEU A 201 -7.26 14.70 -34.37
CA LEU A 201 -6.38 13.56 -34.57
C LEU A 201 -6.73 12.91 -35.92
N ASP A 202 -5.86 13.05 -36.91
CA ASP A 202 -6.03 12.62 -38.30
C ASP A 202 -5.54 11.18 -38.54
N ASP A 203 -6.05 10.23 -37.74
CA ASP A 203 -5.79 8.80 -37.94
C ASP A 203 -6.80 8.20 -38.95
N GLU A 204 -7.04 6.87 -38.95
CA GLU A 204 -7.97 6.23 -39.92
C GLU A 204 -9.39 6.80 -39.89
N SER A 205 -9.78 7.44 -38.78
CA SER A 205 -11.02 8.22 -38.66
C SER A 205 -10.71 9.51 -37.89
N PRO A 206 -10.78 10.68 -38.54
CA PRO A 206 -10.55 11.96 -37.89
C PRO A 206 -11.47 12.13 -36.67
N SER A 207 -10.89 12.54 -35.55
CA SER A 207 -11.65 12.76 -34.31
C SER A 207 -11.20 14.03 -33.61
N LEU A 208 -12.14 14.68 -32.94
CA LEU A 208 -11.86 15.88 -32.15
C LEU A 208 -10.98 15.51 -30.96
N PHE A 209 -9.80 16.13 -30.86
CA PHE A 209 -8.89 15.90 -29.73
C PHE A 209 -8.88 17.07 -28.75
N MET A 210 -8.93 18.30 -29.25
CA MET A 210 -8.81 19.50 -28.44
C MET A 210 -9.61 20.66 -29.04
N ILE A 211 -10.26 21.44 -28.18
CA ILE A 211 -10.77 22.78 -28.51
C ILE A 211 -10.22 23.83 -27.55
N VAL A 212 -10.07 25.05 -28.02
CA VAL A 212 -9.57 26.19 -27.24
C VAL A 212 -10.34 27.46 -27.57
N ASP A 213 -10.49 28.33 -26.58
CA ASP A 213 -11.11 29.67 -26.66
C ASP A 213 -10.21 30.73 -27.34
N SER A 214 -9.36 30.30 -28.27
CA SER A 214 -8.45 31.14 -29.05
C SER A 214 -8.36 30.60 -30.46
N GLN A 215 -7.97 31.43 -31.44
CA GLN A 215 -7.49 30.90 -32.71
C GLN A 215 -6.26 30.01 -32.47
N VAL A 216 -6.08 29.02 -33.32
CA VAL A 216 -4.95 28.10 -33.26
C VAL A 216 -4.30 27.97 -34.64
N THR A 217 -2.97 28.02 -34.66
CA THR A 217 -2.17 27.76 -35.86
C THR A 217 -1.25 26.59 -35.58
N LYS A 218 -1.33 25.55 -36.41
CA LYS A 218 -0.39 24.44 -36.32
C LYS A 218 0.93 24.81 -36.99
N GLN A 219 2.04 24.63 -36.27
CA GLN A 219 3.38 24.70 -36.85
C GLN A 219 3.93 23.28 -37.07
N GLU A 220 4.80 23.12 -38.08
CA GLU A 220 5.47 21.85 -38.32
C GLU A 220 6.54 21.58 -37.27
N GLY A 221 6.60 20.35 -36.77
CA GLY A 221 7.58 19.90 -35.79
C GLY A 221 7.92 18.42 -35.97
N TYR A 222 9.13 18.03 -35.57
CA TYR A 222 9.59 16.64 -35.64
C TYR A 222 9.09 15.85 -34.42
N GLY A 223 8.02 15.07 -34.59
CA GLY A 223 7.48 14.18 -33.54
C GLY A 223 6.77 14.88 -32.38
N VAL A 224 6.64 16.21 -32.46
CA VAL A 224 5.85 17.06 -31.57
C VAL A 224 5.06 18.01 -32.45
N HIS A 225 3.74 18.08 -32.27
CA HIS A 225 2.89 19.05 -32.96
C HIS A 225 2.76 20.31 -32.12
N HIS A 226 2.98 21.46 -32.73
CA HIS A 226 2.93 22.76 -32.08
C HIS A 226 1.64 23.48 -32.46
N PHE A 227 0.82 23.80 -31.47
CA PHE A 227 -0.43 24.55 -31.64
C PHE A 227 -0.26 25.92 -31.01
N GLN A 228 0.07 26.91 -31.83
CA GLN A 228 0.25 28.28 -31.39
C GLN A 228 -1.10 28.96 -31.19
N LEU A 229 -1.31 29.52 -30.00
CA LEU A 229 -2.50 30.30 -29.66
C LEU A 229 -2.28 31.77 -30.04
N MET A 230 -3.37 32.57 -30.05
CA MET A 230 -3.26 34.00 -30.29
C MET A 230 -2.35 34.66 -29.25
N PRO A 231 -1.38 35.49 -29.68
CA PRO A 231 -0.59 36.28 -28.74
C PRO A 231 -1.47 37.19 -27.89
N GLY A 232 -1.02 37.45 -26.66
CA GLY A 232 -1.69 38.36 -25.75
C GLY A 232 -0.70 39.05 -24.81
N VAL A 233 -1.17 40.08 -24.12
CA VAL A 233 -0.37 40.86 -23.18
C VAL A 233 -0.80 40.51 -21.76
N ALA A 234 0.11 39.95 -20.97
CA ALA A 234 -0.12 39.67 -19.55
C ALA A 234 0.21 40.91 -18.71
N LYS A 235 -0.76 41.36 -17.89
CA LYS A 235 -0.62 42.52 -17.00
C LYS A 235 -0.92 42.11 -15.55
N GLU A 236 -0.50 42.92 -14.59
CA GLU A 236 -0.71 42.63 -13.16
C GLU A 236 -2.20 42.55 -12.79
N GLN A 237 -3.03 43.43 -13.36
CA GLN A 237 -4.49 43.49 -13.09
C GLN A 237 -5.34 42.77 -14.14
N GLU A 238 -4.75 42.43 -15.29
CA GLU A 238 -5.42 41.80 -16.42
C GLU A 238 -4.59 40.58 -16.83
N LEU A 239 -4.91 39.44 -16.23
CA LEU A 239 -4.21 38.19 -16.45
C LEU A 239 -4.53 37.66 -17.84
N LEU A 240 -3.52 37.18 -18.55
CA LEU A 240 -3.72 36.52 -19.83
C LEU A 240 -4.20 35.08 -19.56
N LYS A 241 -5.35 34.69 -20.13
CA LYS A 241 -6.02 33.41 -19.85
C LYS A 241 -6.42 32.70 -21.13
N TYR A 242 -6.32 31.37 -21.11
CA TYR A 242 -6.86 30.48 -22.14
C TYR A 242 -7.51 29.28 -21.49
N PHE A 243 -8.56 28.77 -22.12
CA PHE A 243 -9.29 27.59 -21.68
C PHE A 243 -9.33 26.52 -22.78
N VAL A 244 -8.78 25.36 -22.43
CA VAL A 244 -8.60 24.24 -23.35
C VAL A 244 -9.42 23.05 -22.85
N ARG A 245 -10.05 22.33 -23.77
CA ARG A 245 -10.91 21.19 -23.47
C ARG A 245 -10.57 19.99 -24.34
N PHE A 246 -10.58 18.80 -23.74
CA PHE A 246 -10.18 17.52 -24.33
C PHE A 246 -11.31 16.48 -24.17
N PRO A 247 -12.15 16.25 -25.20
CA PRO A 247 -13.17 15.21 -25.15
C PRO A 247 -12.54 13.83 -24.97
N GLN A 248 -13.06 13.02 -24.03
CA GLN A 248 -12.52 11.69 -23.74
C GLN A 248 -13.35 10.55 -24.39
N GLN A 249 -14.56 10.85 -24.85
CA GLN A 249 -15.56 9.87 -25.33
C GLN A 249 -15.85 10.00 -26.83
N GLY A 250 -14.95 10.63 -27.60
CA GLY A 250 -15.17 10.88 -29.03
C GLY A 250 -16.33 11.86 -29.28
N GLN A 251 -16.47 12.87 -28.42
CA GLN A 251 -17.53 13.87 -28.59
C GLN A 251 -17.22 14.82 -29.75
N GLU A 252 -18.26 15.17 -30.51
CA GLU A 252 -18.19 16.17 -31.57
C GLU A 252 -18.16 17.60 -31.01
N LEU A 253 -17.69 18.55 -31.82
CA LEU A 253 -17.52 19.96 -31.43
C LEU A 253 -18.80 20.58 -30.84
N ASP A 254 -19.93 20.40 -31.51
CA ASP A 254 -21.20 21.02 -31.12
C ASP A 254 -21.69 20.55 -29.74
N ARG A 255 -21.18 19.41 -29.25
CA ARG A 255 -21.54 18.86 -27.94
C ARG A 255 -20.77 19.52 -26.78
N ILE A 256 -19.58 20.06 -27.04
CA ILE A 256 -18.67 20.55 -25.99
C ILE A 256 -18.32 22.04 -26.10
N LYS A 257 -18.58 22.67 -27.25
CA LYS A 257 -18.16 24.06 -27.53
C LYS A 257 -18.77 25.09 -26.57
N ASP A 258 -20.03 24.91 -26.17
CA ASP A 258 -20.77 25.87 -25.33
C ASP A 258 -20.12 26.06 -23.95
N GLY A 259 -19.42 25.03 -23.46
CA GLY A 259 -18.74 25.14 -22.20
C GLY A 259 -17.44 25.95 -22.25
N LEU A 260 -16.94 26.35 -23.43
CA LEU A 260 -15.84 27.33 -23.52
C LEU A 260 -16.24 28.72 -22.99
N GLU A 261 -17.54 29.05 -22.98
CA GLU A 261 -18.03 30.31 -22.42
C GLU A 261 -18.11 30.31 -20.89
N ARG A 262 -17.94 29.15 -20.24
CA ARG A 262 -18.30 28.95 -18.83
C ARG A 262 -17.21 28.26 -18.00
N PRO A 263 -15.90 28.56 -18.16
CA PRO A 263 -14.83 27.88 -17.43
C PRO A 263 -15.03 27.94 -15.91
N ASP A 264 -15.43 29.10 -15.39
CA ASP A 264 -15.70 29.29 -13.96
C ASP A 264 -16.88 28.45 -13.45
N THR A 265 -17.90 28.25 -14.29
CA THR A 265 -19.04 27.39 -13.92
C THR A 265 -18.63 25.92 -13.89
N LEU A 266 -17.80 25.49 -14.84
CA LEU A 266 -17.34 24.10 -14.95
C LEU A 266 -16.41 23.71 -13.81
N ILE A 267 -15.48 24.58 -13.44
CA ILE A 267 -14.59 24.31 -12.30
C ILE A 267 -15.40 24.28 -10.98
N VAL A 268 -16.40 25.16 -10.83
CA VAL A 268 -17.33 25.12 -9.68
C VAL A 268 -18.16 23.83 -9.67
N SER A 269 -18.61 23.36 -10.83
CA SER A 269 -19.33 22.08 -10.96
C SER A 269 -18.45 20.88 -10.56
N ALA A 270 -17.23 20.80 -11.11
CA ALA A 270 -16.26 19.76 -10.76
C ALA A 270 -15.97 19.76 -9.25
N ARG A 271 -15.71 20.94 -8.68
CA ARG A 271 -15.53 21.14 -7.24
C ARG A 271 -16.74 20.65 -6.45
N SER A 272 -17.95 21.02 -6.87
CA SER A 272 -19.19 20.65 -6.20
C SER A 272 -19.39 19.14 -6.16
N PHE A 273 -19.09 18.43 -7.26
CA PHE A 273 -19.10 16.97 -7.26
C PHE A 273 -18.19 16.40 -6.16
N TRP A 274 -16.93 16.83 -6.13
CA TRP A 274 -15.93 16.29 -5.20
C TRP A 274 -16.15 16.71 -3.75
N GLN A 275 -16.80 17.84 -3.50
CA GLN A 275 -17.25 18.24 -2.16
C GLN A 275 -18.38 17.35 -1.62
N THR A 276 -19.20 16.78 -2.50
CA THR A 276 -20.24 15.81 -2.11
C THR A 276 -19.72 14.38 -2.02
N TRP A 277 -18.62 14.07 -2.72
CA TRP A 277 -17.96 12.78 -2.62
C TRP A 277 -17.42 12.56 -1.20
N LYS A 278 -17.55 11.33 -0.71
CA LYS A 278 -17.08 10.93 0.62
C LYS A 278 -16.04 9.82 0.48
N PRO A 279 -14.97 9.86 1.30
CA PRO A 279 -13.98 8.79 1.32
C PRO A 279 -14.51 7.49 1.96
N THR A 280 -15.65 7.56 2.64
CA THR A 280 -16.25 6.45 3.39
C THR A 280 -17.75 6.35 3.13
N GLU A 281 -18.29 5.14 3.24
CA GLU A 281 -19.70 4.84 3.01
C GLU A 281 -20.39 4.17 4.21
N GLY A 282 -21.73 4.21 4.19
CA GLY A 282 -22.56 3.58 5.21
C GLY A 282 -22.41 4.20 6.60
N LYS A 283 -22.33 3.35 7.63
CA LYS A 283 -22.13 3.76 9.04
C LYS A 283 -20.67 4.03 9.38
N LEU A 284 -19.74 3.64 8.50
CA LEU A 284 -18.33 3.73 8.78
C LEU A 284 -17.88 5.18 8.66
N GLN A 285 -17.14 5.66 9.66
CA GLN A 285 -16.62 7.03 9.70
C GLN A 285 -15.21 7.04 10.26
N TRP A 286 -14.38 7.92 9.72
CA TRP A 286 -13.04 8.18 10.19
C TRP A 286 -12.86 9.67 10.49
N GLN A 287 -12.13 9.95 11.55
CA GLN A 287 -11.55 11.26 11.83
C GLN A 287 -10.17 11.03 12.45
N LEU A 288 -9.13 11.48 11.76
CA LEU A 288 -7.75 11.39 12.21
C LEU A 288 -7.17 12.80 12.35
N PRO A 289 -6.01 12.96 13.01
CA PRO A 289 -5.20 14.17 12.88
C PRO A 289 -4.95 14.54 11.41
N ASP A 290 -4.84 15.84 11.12
CA ASP A 290 -4.88 16.37 9.74
C ASP A 290 -3.84 15.71 8.82
N GLN A 291 -2.64 15.48 9.36
CA GLN A 291 -1.54 14.84 8.62
C GLN A 291 -1.91 13.44 8.12
N TYR A 292 -2.72 12.68 8.85
CA TYR A 292 -3.18 11.34 8.47
C TYR A 292 -4.52 11.38 7.73
N GLN A 293 -5.41 12.30 8.10
CA GLN A 293 -6.70 12.48 7.46
C GLN A 293 -6.55 12.83 5.97
N ASN A 294 -5.56 13.65 5.63
CA ASN A 294 -5.27 14.02 4.24
C ASN A 294 -4.86 12.79 3.41
N PHE A 295 -4.00 11.92 3.94
CA PHE A 295 -3.65 10.66 3.28
C PHE A 295 -4.84 9.72 3.17
N LEU A 296 -5.63 9.53 4.23
CA LEU A 296 -6.82 8.68 4.19
C LEU A 296 -7.77 9.10 3.05
N ILE A 297 -8.07 10.39 2.96
CA ILE A 297 -8.95 10.94 1.92
C ILE A 297 -8.35 10.72 0.53
N ALA A 298 -7.09 11.11 0.32
CA ALA A 298 -6.46 11.00 -0.99
C ALA A 298 -6.26 9.54 -1.44
N CYS A 299 -5.86 8.64 -0.54
CA CYS A 299 -5.74 7.21 -0.83
C CYS A 299 -7.10 6.60 -1.22
N SER A 300 -8.18 6.97 -0.52
CA SER A 300 -9.54 6.54 -0.86
C SER A 300 -9.93 7.02 -2.25
N ARG A 301 -9.63 8.28 -2.59
CA ARG A 301 -9.86 8.85 -3.92
C ARG A 301 -9.05 8.10 -4.98
N ASN A 302 -7.76 7.90 -4.78
CA ASN A 302 -6.87 7.23 -5.74
C ASN A 302 -7.37 5.81 -6.07
N ILE A 303 -7.79 5.04 -5.06
CA ILE A 303 -8.36 3.70 -5.24
C ILE A 303 -9.63 3.76 -6.10
N LEU A 304 -10.55 4.67 -5.80
CA LEU A 304 -11.82 4.79 -6.52
C LEU A 304 -11.65 5.35 -7.94
N GLN A 305 -10.72 6.27 -8.16
CA GLN A 305 -10.37 6.77 -9.50
C GLN A 305 -9.78 5.67 -10.39
N SER A 306 -9.13 4.66 -9.83
CA SER A 306 -8.67 3.50 -10.59
C SER A 306 -9.69 2.36 -10.67
N ARG A 307 -10.77 2.37 -9.87
CA ARG A 307 -11.85 1.36 -9.95
C ARG A 307 -12.49 1.36 -11.34
N GLU A 308 -12.94 0.19 -11.77
CA GLU A 308 -13.65 0.00 -13.04
C GLU A 308 -14.81 -0.97 -12.86
N ILE A 309 -15.90 -0.73 -13.58
CA ILE A 309 -17.00 -1.68 -13.68
C ILE A 309 -16.70 -2.67 -14.81
N LYS A 310 -16.47 -3.94 -14.46
CA LYS A 310 -16.23 -5.04 -15.41
C LYS A 310 -17.28 -6.12 -15.21
N ASN A 311 -17.96 -6.50 -16.29
CA ASN A 311 -19.05 -7.50 -16.26
C ASN A 311 -20.11 -7.20 -15.19
N GLY A 312 -20.43 -5.91 -14.98
CA GLY A 312 -21.41 -5.46 -13.98
C GLY A 312 -20.91 -5.44 -12.53
N LYS A 313 -19.64 -5.75 -12.27
CA LYS A 313 -19.01 -5.77 -10.92
C LYS A 313 -17.96 -4.67 -10.79
N GLY A 314 -17.93 -3.99 -9.65
CA GLY A 314 -16.84 -3.10 -9.28
C GLY A 314 -15.54 -3.85 -9.07
N THR A 315 -14.52 -3.51 -9.85
CA THR A 315 -13.19 -4.13 -9.78
C THR A 315 -12.13 -3.07 -9.48
N PHE A 316 -11.39 -3.27 -8.39
CA PHE A 316 -10.32 -2.37 -7.98
C PHE A 316 -9.07 -2.66 -8.82
N GLN A 317 -8.61 -1.65 -9.58
CA GLN A 317 -7.38 -1.76 -10.35
C GLN A 317 -6.19 -1.24 -9.51
N VAL A 318 -5.06 -1.93 -9.62
CA VAL A 318 -3.85 -1.58 -8.86
C VAL A 318 -3.26 -0.25 -9.34
N GLY A 319 -3.50 0.14 -10.59
CA GLY A 319 -3.13 1.46 -11.08
C GLY A 319 -3.89 1.87 -12.34
N PRO A 320 -3.73 3.13 -12.78
CA PRO A 320 -4.42 3.71 -13.93
C PRO A 320 -3.85 3.30 -15.29
N THR A 321 -2.72 2.58 -15.35
CA THR A 321 -2.02 2.27 -16.60
C THR A 321 -1.73 0.77 -16.73
N VAL A 322 -0.49 0.30 -16.56
CA VAL A 322 -0.11 -1.10 -16.86
C VAL A 322 -0.76 -2.09 -15.88
N TYR A 323 -1.21 -1.60 -14.74
CA TYR A 323 -1.83 -2.40 -13.69
C TYR A 323 -3.38 -2.44 -13.75
N ARG A 324 -3.99 -2.05 -14.88
CA ARG A 324 -5.43 -2.23 -15.19
C ARG A 324 -5.78 -3.68 -15.53
N GLY A 325 -5.47 -4.60 -14.61
CA GLY A 325 -5.66 -6.04 -14.75
C GLY A 325 -6.12 -6.72 -13.47
N SER A 326 -6.09 -8.05 -13.47
CA SER A 326 -6.45 -8.85 -12.30
C SER A 326 -5.21 -9.29 -11.55
N TRP A 327 -4.99 -8.70 -10.39
CA TRP A 327 -3.85 -8.96 -9.52
C TRP A 327 -4.39 -9.51 -8.21
N ILE A 328 -4.27 -10.82 -7.98
CA ILE A 328 -4.99 -11.50 -6.88
C ILE A 328 -4.37 -11.14 -5.52
N VAL A 329 -3.04 -11.04 -5.45
CA VAL A 329 -2.32 -10.65 -4.23
C VAL A 329 -2.67 -9.22 -3.84
N ASP A 330 -2.47 -8.26 -4.74
CA ASP A 330 -2.79 -6.86 -4.53
C ASP A 330 -4.29 -6.68 -4.24
N GLY A 331 -5.12 -7.35 -5.05
CA GLY A 331 -6.57 -7.32 -4.97
C GLY A 331 -7.06 -7.70 -3.58
N HIS A 332 -6.49 -8.74 -2.95
CA HIS A 332 -6.84 -9.10 -1.58
C HIS A 332 -6.72 -7.92 -0.59
N PHE A 333 -5.62 -7.17 -0.65
CA PHE A 333 -5.38 -6.04 0.24
C PHE A 333 -6.21 -4.80 -0.15
N MET A 334 -6.49 -4.61 -1.44
CA MET A 334 -7.44 -3.60 -1.89
C MET A 334 -8.87 -3.87 -1.39
N LEU A 335 -9.32 -5.14 -1.37
CA LEU A 335 -10.63 -5.51 -0.83
C LEU A 335 -10.70 -5.30 0.69
N GLU A 336 -9.62 -5.53 1.42
CA GLU A 336 -9.57 -5.23 2.85
C GLU A 336 -9.65 -3.71 3.11
N ALA A 337 -8.88 -2.91 2.35
CA ALA A 337 -8.98 -1.45 2.41
C ALA A 337 -10.39 -0.96 2.07
N ALA A 338 -11.03 -1.52 1.03
CA ALA A 338 -12.40 -1.19 0.66
C ALA A 338 -13.41 -1.44 1.80
N ARG A 339 -13.30 -2.57 2.52
CA ARG A 339 -14.10 -2.85 3.72
C ARG A 339 -13.84 -1.85 4.84
N TYR A 340 -12.60 -1.40 5.00
CA TYR A 340 -12.23 -0.37 5.98
C TYR A 340 -12.70 1.03 5.61
N LEU A 341 -13.15 1.25 4.37
CA LEU A 341 -13.83 2.46 3.91
C LEU A 341 -15.35 2.32 3.88
N GLY A 342 -15.91 1.15 4.24
CA GLY A 342 -17.36 0.92 4.24
C GLY A 342 -17.93 0.59 2.86
N LEU A 343 -17.07 0.36 1.86
CA LEU A 343 -17.43 -0.07 0.49
C LEU A 343 -17.78 -1.57 0.48
N ASP A 344 -18.74 -1.95 1.33
CA ASP A 344 -19.06 -3.34 1.63
C ASP A 344 -19.62 -4.08 0.39
N LYS A 345 -20.38 -3.39 -0.45
CA LYS A 345 -20.92 -3.94 -1.69
C LYS A 345 -19.80 -4.19 -2.70
N GLU A 346 -18.92 -3.22 -2.91
CA GLU A 346 -17.90 -3.31 -3.94
C GLU A 346 -16.75 -4.22 -3.54
N ALA A 347 -16.46 -4.32 -2.25
CA ALA A 347 -15.56 -5.35 -1.74
C ALA A 347 -16.12 -6.77 -1.98
N GLN A 348 -17.45 -6.95 -1.91
CA GLN A 348 -18.10 -8.22 -2.27
C GLN A 348 -18.02 -8.49 -3.77
N GLU A 349 -18.36 -7.51 -4.61
CA GLU A 349 -18.26 -7.63 -6.08
C GLU A 349 -16.82 -7.93 -6.54
N GLY A 350 -15.82 -7.29 -5.92
CA GLY A 350 -14.42 -7.53 -6.20
C GLY A 350 -13.95 -8.92 -5.76
N LEU A 351 -14.45 -9.44 -4.62
CA LEU A 351 -14.23 -10.83 -4.22
C LEU A 351 -14.82 -11.78 -5.27
N GLU A 352 -16.07 -11.58 -5.66
CA GLU A 352 -16.73 -12.41 -6.68
C GLU A 352 -16.00 -12.35 -8.02
N ALA A 353 -15.46 -11.19 -8.42
CA ALA A 353 -14.66 -11.07 -9.64
C ALA A 353 -13.34 -11.87 -9.59
N ILE A 354 -12.78 -12.11 -8.40
CA ILE A 354 -11.67 -13.07 -8.21
C ILE A 354 -12.19 -14.50 -8.35
N TRP A 355 -13.30 -14.83 -7.69
CA TRP A 355 -13.83 -16.21 -7.65
C TRP A 355 -14.40 -16.70 -8.99
N ASP A 356 -14.93 -15.80 -9.83
CA ASP A 356 -15.35 -16.09 -11.21
C ASP A 356 -14.21 -16.66 -12.08
N ARG A 357 -12.95 -16.48 -11.66
CA ARG A 357 -11.75 -16.91 -12.40
C ARG A 357 -11.25 -18.29 -12.04
N GLN A 358 -11.88 -18.98 -11.09
CA GLN A 358 -11.42 -20.29 -10.68
C GLN A 358 -11.47 -21.27 -11.85
N GLU A 359 -10.35 -21.92 -12.16
CA GLU A 359 -10.30 -22.96 -13.18
C GLU A 359 -10.96 -24.26 -12.70
N LYS A 360 -11.28 -25.15 -13.63
CA LYS A 360 -11.82 -26.49 -13.31
C LYS A 360 -10.92 -27.32 -12.41
N SER A 361 -9.61 -27.05 -12.37
CA SER A 361 -8.65 -27.67 -11.46
C SER A 361 -8.76 -27.16 -10.02
N GLY A 362 -9.39 -26.01 -9.79
CA GLY A 362 -9.38 -25.27 -8.53
C GLY A 362 -8.36 -24.13 -8.50
N ALA A 363 -7.50 -24.01 -9.52
CA ALA A 363 -6.44 -23.02 -9.58
C ALA A 363 -6.95 -21.62 -9.93
N PHE A 364 -6.19 -20.62 -9.49
CA PHE A 364 -6.32 -19.22 -9.88
C PHE A 364 -5.00 -18.70 -10.45
N PHE A 365 -5.10 -17.87 -11.50
CA PHE A 365 -3.95 -17.21 -12.13
C PHE A 365 -4.29 -15.76 -12.48
N GLY A 366 -3.54 -14.83 -11.91
CA GLY A 366 -3.63 -13.39 -12.15
C GLY A 366 -2.62 -12.89 -13.19
N GLY A 367 -2.35 -11.59 -13.14
CA GLY A 367 -1.44 -10.89 -14.06
C GLY A 367 0.01 -11.40 -14.05
N ALA A 368 0.47 -11.99 -12.93
CA ALA A 368 1.81 -12.55 -12.79
C ALA A 368 2.02 -13.91 -13.50
N GLY A 369 0.96 -14.49 -14.07
CA GLY A 369 1.03 -15.69 -14.91
C GLY A 369 0.92 -17.02 -14.17
N ARG A 370 1.02 -18.14 -14.92
CA ARG A 370 0.62 -19.47 -14.43
C ARG A 370 1.54 -20.06 -13.36
N SER A 371 2.79 -19.63 -13.27
CA SER A 371 3.72 -20.13 -12.24
C SER A 371 3.61 -19.36 -10.92
N HIS A 372 2.66 -18.43 -10.81
CA HIS A 372 2.38 -17.65 -9.61
C HIS A 372 1.39 -18.41 -8.69
N TRP A 373 1.82 -19.58 -8.20
CA TRP A 373 0.94 -20.53 -7.47
C TRP A 373 0.23 -19.90 -6.26
N LYS A 374 0.85 -18.90 -5.62
CA LYS A 374 0.28 -18.16 -4.49
C LYS A 374 -1.00 -17.41 -4.82
N ASP A 375 -1.30 -17.11 -6.07
CA ASP A 375 -2.61 -16.58 -6.46
C ASP A 375 -3.75 -17.47 -5.97
N THR A 376 -3.58 -18.79 -6.08
CA THR A 376 -4.59 -19.75 -5.61
C THR A 376 -4.74 -19.72 -4.09
N ALA A 377 -3.63 -19.62 -3.36
CA ALA A 377 -3.65 -19.54 -1.90
C ALA A 377 -4.27 -18.21 -1.43
N VAL A 378 -3.89 -17.09 -2.05
CA VAL A 378 -4.39 -15.76 -1.69
C VAL A 378 -5.87 -15.61 -2.02
N ALA A 379 -6.38 -16.20 -3.11
CA ALA A 379 -7.82 -16.22 -3.38
C ALA A 379 -8.62 -16.88 -2.24
N VAL A 380 -8.12 -18.01 -1.72
CA VAL A 380 -8.72 -18.71 -0.56
C VAL A 380 -8.64 -17.85 0.71
N TYR A 381 -7.47 -17.26 0.99
CA TYR A 381 -7.31 -16.38 2.14
C TYR A 381 -8.19 -15.13 2.04
N ALA A 382 -8.35 -14.56 0.85
CA ALA A 382 -9.22 -13.42 0.59
C ALA A 382 -10.68 -13.76 0.90
N LEU A 383 -11.17 -14.93 0.48
CA LEU A 383 -12.52 -15.39 0.85
C LEU A 383 -12.69 -15.46 2.37
N LEU A 384 -11.74 -16.08 3.07
CA LEU A 384 -11.79 -16.21 4.53
C LEU A 384 -11.79 -14.84 5.20
N ARG A 385 -10.86 -13.96 4.82
CA ARG A 385 -10.74 -12.63 5.40
C ARG A 385 -11.97 -11.76 5.09
N GLN A 386 -12.52 -11.82 3.89
CA GLN A 386 -13.74 -11.10 3.55
C GLN A 386 -14.96 -11.65 4.28
N SER A 387 -15.01 -12.96 4.55
CA SER A 387 -16.05 -13.58 5.38
C SER A 387 -15.96 -13.14 6.84
N GLU A 388 -14.74 -12.97 7.38
CA GLU A 388 -14.52 -12.36 8.69
C GLU A 388 -14.99 -10.90 8.72
N LEU A 389 -14.59 -10.07 7.75
CA LEU A 389 -14.91 -8.64 7.76
C LEU A 389 -16.40 -8.35 7.50
N SER A 390 -17.05 -9.15 6.65
CA SER A 390 -18.48 -9.03 6.36
C SER A 390 -19.37 -9.78 7.36
N GLN A 391 -18.80 -10.70 8.14
CA GLN A 391 -19.51 -11.70 8.97
C GLN A 391 -20.42 -12.63 8.15
N ASN A 392 -20.29 -12.68 6.82
CA ASN A 392 -21.10 -13.52 5.94
C ASN A 392 -20.55 -14.94 5.81
N TRP A 393 -20.72 -15.72 6.88
CA TRP A 393 -20.28 -17.12 6.92
C TRP A 393 -21.17 -18.07 6.11
N ASP A 394 -22.39 -17.68 5.73
CA ASP A 394 -23.25 -18.50 4.88
C ASP A 394 -22.72 -18.54 3.45
N TYR A 395 -22.34 -17.38 2.90
CA TYR A 395 -21.64 -17.29 1.61
C TYR A 395 -20.32 -18.08 1.61
N PHE A 396 -19.56 -18.02 2.71
CA PHE A 396 -18.37 -18.85 2.86
C PHE A 396 -18.68 -20.35 2.76
N ARG A 397 -19.75 -20.83 3.39
CA ARG A 397 -20.13 -22.26 3.34
C ARG A 397 -20.51 -22.69 1.92
N GLU A 398 -21.14 -21.81 1.14
CA GLU A 398 -21.45 -22.06 -0.27
C GLU A 398 -20.17 -22.24 -1.11
N LEU A 399 -19.16 -21.39 -0.90
CA LEU A 399 -17.87 -21.48 -1.61
C LEU A 399 -16.86 -22.46 -1.01
N TYR A 400 -17.14 -23.05 0.16
CA TYR A 400 -16.20 -23.96 0.82
C TYR A 400 -15.74 -25.14 -0.07
N PRO A 401 -16.62 -25.82 -0.85
CA PRO A 401 -16.18 -26.88 -1.75
C PRO A 401 -15.11 -26.42 -2.75
N ASP A 402 -15.27 -25.21 -3.27
CA ASP A 402 -14.35 -24.61 -4.25
C ASP A 402 -13.05 -24.13 -3.59
N ALA A 403 -13.13 -23.57 -2.37
CA ALA A 403 -11.96 -23.22 -1.56
C ALA A 403 -11.13 -24.46 -1.18
N PHE A 404 -11.81 -25.54 -0.77
CA PHE A 404 -11.18 -26.83 -0.50
C PHE A 404 -10.49 -27.37 -1.75
N LYS A 405 -11.15 -27.31 -2.90
CA LYS A 405 -10.60 -27.74 -4.19
C LYS A 405 -9.35 -26.95 -4.58
N ALA A 406 -9.34 -25.63 -4.36
CA ALA A 406 -8.16 -24.79 -4.57
C ALA A 406 -6.96 -25.22 -3.71
N ILE A 407 -7.17 -25.53 -2.43
CA ILE A 407 -6.09 -26.06 -1.56
C ILE A 407 -5.65 -27.46 -2.01
N MET A 408 -6.57 -28.32 -2.45
CA MET A 408 -6.19 -29.63 -2.99
C MET A 408 -5.40 -29.54 -4.29
N PHE A 409 -5.67 -28.55 -5.14
CA PHE A 409 -4.82 -28.27 -6.29
C PHE A 409 -3.37 -27.95 -5.87
N LEU A 410 -3.17 -27.12 -4.83
CA LEU A 410 -1.82 -26.84 -4.30
C LEU A 410 -1.15 -28.09 -3.73
N LYS A 411 -1.93 -28.95 -3.06
CA LYS A 411 -1.46 -30.26 -2.59
C LYS A 411 -1.01 -31.14 -3.75
N GLU A 412 -1.80 -31.25 -4.82
CA GLU A 412 -1.45 -32.02 -6.01
C GLU A 412 -0.21 -31.47 -6.72
N LEU A 413 -0.05 -30.14 -6.77
CA LEU A 413 1.16 -29.51 -7.31
C LEU A 413 2.40 -29.89 -6.51
N ARG A 414 2.34 -29.81 -5.18
CA ARG A 414 3.43 -30.27 -4.30
C ARG A 414 3.73 -31.76 -4.53
N ASP A 415 2.70 -32.61 -4.60
CA ASP A 415 2.87 -34.05 -4.77
C ASP A 415 3.55 -34.39 -6.12
N LYS A 416 3.25 -33.64 -7.17
CA LYS A 416 3.91 -33.77 -8.49
C LYS A 416 5.35 -33.24 -8.48
N ALA A 417 5.67 -32.28 -7.61
CA ALA A 417 7.02 -31.76 -7.45
C ALA A 417 7.96 -32.78 -6.76
N PHE A 418 7.40 -33.80 -6.08
CA PHE A 418 8.23 -34.83 -5.45
C PHE A 418 9.14 -35.49 -6.48
N ASN A 419 10.43 -35.47 -6.19
CA ASN A 419 11.48 -36.06 -7.03
C ASN A 419 11.60 -35.43 -8.44
N ASP A 420 11.14 -34.18 -8.64
CA ASP A 420 11.36 -33.44 -9.89
C ASP A 420 12.82 -32.95 -10.07
N GLY A 421 13.69 -33.23 -9.09
CA GLY A 421 15.10 -32.87 -9.08
C GLY A 421 15.41 -31.47 -8.53
N THR A 422 14.39 -30.68 -8.16
CA THR A 422 14.55 -29.33 -7.59
C THR A 422 14.69 -29.37 -6.07
N SER A 423 15.28 -28.33 -5.45
CA SER A 423 15.34 -28.23 -3.98
C SER A 423 13.94 -28.19 -3.37
N ASN A 424 13.00 -27.44 -3.96
CA ASN A 424 11.60 -27.44 -3.54
C ASN A 424 11.01 -28.85 -3.47
N GLY A 425 11.19 -29.64 -4.54
CA GLY A 425 10.72 -31.03 -4.61
C GLY A 425 11.39 -31.95 -3.58
N GLN A 426 12.70 -31.80 -3.37
CA GLN A 426 13.46 -32.56 -2.35
C GLN A 426 12.99 -32.24 -0.92
N TYR A 427 12.65 -30.99 -0.65
CA TYR A 427 12.05 -30.57 0.60
C TYR A 427 10.55 -30.88 0.68
N ALA A 428 9.94 -31.49 -0.33
CA ALA A 428 8.50 -31.77 -0.38
C ALA A 428 7.64 -30.51 -0.16
N LEU A 429 8.03 -29.40 -0.80
CA LEU A 429 7.35 -28.11 -0.86
C LEU A 429 6.66 -27.90 -2.22
N LEU A 430 5.99 -26.75 -2.41
CA LEU A 430 5.42 -26.41 -3.72
C LEU A 430 6.54 -26.30 -4.77
N PRO A 431 6.27 -26.65 -6.05
CA PRO A 431 7.29 -26.65 -7.11
C PRO A 431 7.87 -25.25 -7.34
N ARG A 432 8.93 -25.19 -8.15
CA ARG A 432 9.48 -23.92 -8.63
C ARG A 432 8.36 -23.02 -9.15
N GLY A 433 8.44 -21.75 -8.80
CA GLY A 433 7.41 -20.77 -9.11
C GLY A 433 7.98 -19.42 -9.45
N TYR A 434 7.12 -18.53 -9.92
CA TYR A 434 7.46 -17.13 -10.08
C TYR A 434 7.38 -16.45 -8.71
N GLY A 435 8.52 -15.95 -8.25
CA GLY A 435 8.67 -15.33 -6.93
C GLY A 435 8.00 -13.97 -6.85
N ASP A 436 8.14 -13.16 -7.91
CA ASP A 436 7.69 -11.77 -8.01
C ASP A 436 8.42 -10.84 -7.02
N SER A 437 8.10 -9.54 -7.01
CA SER A 437 8.65 -8.55 -6.06
C SER A 437 10.18 -8.49 -6.06
N GLY A 438 10.76 -8.36 -7.26
CA GLY A 438 12.20 -8.37 -7.49
C GLY A 438 12.80 -9.76 -7.78
N LEU A 439 12.05 -10.85 -7.54
CA LEU A 439 12.53 -12.21 -7.80
C LEU A 439 12.07 -12.71 -9.18
N SER A 440 12.93 -12.51 -10.18
CA SER A 440 12.63 -12.83 -11.58
C SER A 440 12.70 -14.32 -11.93
N GLY A 441 11.88 -14.72 -12.91
CA GLY A 441 11.86 -16.05 -13.49
C GLY A 441 11.23 -17.12 -12.59
N VAL A 442 11.07 -18.32 -13.15
CA VAL A 442 10.62 -19.50 -12.40
C VAL A 442 11.83 -20.09 -11.67
N ARG A 443 11.82 -20.08 -10.34
CA ARG A 443 12.96 -20.40 -9.47
C ARG A 443 12.56 -21.31 -8.32
N SER A 444 13.55 -21.91 -7.67
CA SER A 444 13.32 -22.58 -6.39
C SER A 444 13.21 -21.53 -5.28
N GLU A 445 12.05 -21.42 -4.66
CA GLU A 445 11.72 -20.28 -3.81
C GLU A 445 10.65 -20.62 -2.77
N PHE A 446 10.49 -19.75 -1.77
CA PHE A 446 9.61 -19.98 -0.62
C PHE A 446 8.27 -19.22 -0.63
N THR A 447 8.13 -18.15 -1.41
CA THR A 447 6.95 -17.28 -1.44
C THR A 447 5.65 -18.04 -1.74
N ASN A 448 5.67 -18.97 -2.69
CA ASN A 448 4.49 -19.80 -3.00
C ASN A 448 4.14 -20.75 -1.85
N THR A 449 5.16 -21.33 -1.20
CA THR A 449 4.98 -22.21 -0.05
C THR A 449 4.45 -21.48 1.18
N LEU A 450 4.96 -20.28 1.45
CA LEU A 450 4.51 -19.43 2.56
C LEU A 450 3.02 -19.13 2.44
N TRP A 451 2.57 -18.67 1.28
CA TRP A 451 1.14 -18.38 1.08
C TRP A 451 0.26 -19.63 1.11
N ALA A 452 0.73 -20.76 0.57
CA ALA A 452 0.02 -22.04 0.71
C ALA A 452 -0.16 -22.43 2.19
N MET A 453 0.85 -22.21 3.03
CA MET A 453 0.74 -22.42 4.48
C MET A 453 -0.27 -21.46 5.12
N VAL A 454 -0.21 -20.16 4.80
CA VAL A 454 -1.14 -19.12 5.31
C VAL A 454 -2.59 -19.51 4.99
N ALA A 455 -2.89 -19.80 3.73
CA ALA A 455 -4.25 -20.11 3.31
C ALA A 455 -4.75 -21.44 3.88
N THR A 456 -3.90 -22.47 3.92
CA THR A 456 -4.30 -23.79 4.45
C THR A 456 -4.54 -23.74 5.95
N ASP A 457 -3.69 -23.03 6.72
CA ASP A 457 -3.90 -22.83 8.16
C ASP A 457 -5.21 -22.08 8.44
N ALA A 458 -5.42 -20.96 7.74
CA ALA A 458 -6.64 -20.17 7.89
C ALA A 458 -7.90 -20.99 7.53
N LEU A 459 -7.87 -21.71 6.41
CA LEU A 459 -9.00 -22.56 6.00
C LEU A 459 -9.25 -23.69 7.00
N LEU A 460 -8.20 -24.35 7.50
CA LEU A 460 -8.29 -25.42 8.49
C LEU A 460 -8.90 -24.90 9.80
N LYS A 461 -8.46 -23.75 10.31
CA LYS A 461 -9.00 -23.13 11.52
C LYS A 461 -10.50 -22.84 11.40
N VAL A 462 -10.95 -22.33 10.24
CA VAL A 462 -12.38 -22.09 9.98
C VAL A 462 -13.13 -23.41 9.80
N ALA A 463 -12.58 -24.38 9.08
CA ALA A 463 -13.19 -25.68 8.85
C ALA A 463 -13.38 -26.47 10.16
N ASP A 464 -12.40 -26.41 11.08
CA ASP A 464 -12.51 -27.01 12.41
C ASP A 464 -13.56 -26.27 13.26
N ARG A 465 -13.56 -24.94 13.26
CA ARG A 465 -14.53 -24.11 14.01
C ARG A 465 -15.97 -24.34 13.55
N LEU A 466 -16.19 -24.46 12.24
CA LEU A 466 -17.51 -24.62 11.63
C LEU A 466 -17.88 -26.09 11.36
N PHE A 467 -17.08 -27.05 11.83
CA PHE A 467 -17.29 -28.49 11.65
C PHE A 467 -17.50 -28.94 10.19
N LEU A 468 -16.78 -28.30 9.26
CA LEU A 468 -16.90 -28.56 7.83
C LEU A 468 -16.34 -29.95 7.44
N PRO A 469 -16.83 -30.56 6.34
CA PRO A 469 -16.38 -31.88 5.90
C PRO A 469 -14.93 -31.84 5.38
N ARG A 470 -14.27 -33.00 5.35
CA ARG A 470 -12.91 -33.19 4.78
C ARG A 470 -11.77 -32.39 5.44
N ARG A 471 -12.00 -31.81 6.63
CA ARG A 471 -10.97 -31.10 7.43
C ARG A 471 -9.72 -31.93 7.77
N SER A 472 -9.80 -33.27 7.75
CA SER A 472 -8.62 -34.13 7.92
C SER A 472 -7.61 -33.98 6.78
N GLU A 473 -8.07 -33.84 5.53
CA GLU A 473 -7.19 -33.68 4.38
C GLU A 473 -6.45 -32.33 4.41
N LEU A 474 -7.15 -31.27 4.84
CA LEU A 474 -6.52 -29.96 5.10
C LEU A 474 -5.47 -30.06 6.20
N ARG A 475 -5.79 -30.75 7.30
CA ARG A 475 -4.88 -30.96 8.43
C ARG A 475 -3.63 -31.72 8.02
N ASP A 476 -3.77 -32.80 7.27
CA ASP A 476 -2.64 -33.59 6.79
C ASP A 476 -1.78 -32.77 5.83
N PHE A 477 -2.38 -32.06 4.87
CA PHE A 477 -1.65 -31.19 3.96
C PHE A 477 -0.87 -30.09 4.69
N TYR A 478 -1.54 -29.38 5.61
CA TYR A 478 -0.90 -28.32 6.40
C TYR A 478 0.23 -28.86 7.28
N ARG A 479 -0.02 -29.96 8.00
CA ARG A 479 0.99 -30.59 8.86
C ARG A 479 2.23 -30.95 8.06
N ASP A 480 2.05 -31.63 6.93
CA ASP A 480 3.16 -32.09 6.10
C ASP A 480 3.93 -30.89 5.53
N LEU A 481 3.23 -29.90 4.98
CA LEU A 481 3.85 -28.68 4.44
C LEU A 481 4.62 -27.91 5.52
N ARG A 482 4.05 -27.77 6.71
CA ARG A 482 4.68 -27.11 7.86
C ARG A 482 5.93 -27.85 8.30
N VAL A 483 5.85 -29.16 8.56
CA VAL A 483 7.00 -29.98 8.99
C VAL A 483 8.15 -29.86 8.00
N ASN A 484 7.84 -30.02 6.72
CA ASN A 484 8.81 -29.95 5.63
C ASN A 484 9.42 -28.56 5.48
N PHE A 485 8.61 -27.50 5.56
CA PHE A 485 9.08 -26.12 5.51
C PHE A 485 10.06 -25.83 6.66
N PHE A 486 9.71 -26.19 7.90
CA PHE A 486 10.59 -25.97 9.05
C PHE A 486 11.87 -26.82 9.00
N ALA A 487 11.86 -27.96 8.31
CA ALA A 487 13.09 -28.71 8.02
C ALA A 487 13.95 -27.99 6.97
N ALA A 488 13.34 -27.50 5.89
CA ALA A 488 14.01 -26.78 4.81
C ALA A 488 14.66 -25.48 5.31
N ILE A 489 13.98 -24.65 6.09
CA ILE A 489 14.54 -23.37 6.55
C ILE A 489 15.83 -23.54 7.37
N ARG A 490 15.97 -24.62 8.15
CA ARG A 490 17.21 -24.90 8.91
C ARG A 490 18.40 -25.10 7.97
N LEU A 491 18.15 -25.60 6.77
CA LEU A 491 19.15 -25.81 5.73
C LEU A 491 19.33 -24.57 4.84
N GLU A 492 18.29 -23.74 4.69
CA GLU A 492 18.25 -22.60 3.76
C GLU A 492 18.57 -21.24 4.39
N MET A 493 18.59 -21.11 5.72
CA MET A 493 18.98 -19.86 6.38
C MET A 493 20.43 -19.45 6.07
N ARG A 494 20.64 -18.17 5.78
CA ARG A 494 21.95 -17.57 5.48
C ARG A 494 22.38 -16.66 6.63
N LYS A 495 23.69 -16.40 6.71
CA LYS A 495 24.28 -15.45 7.66
C LYS A 495 24.44 -14.09 6.99
N HIS A 496 23.91 -13.05 7.63
CA HIS A 496 24.13 -11.68 7.19
C HIS A 496 25.47 -11.16 7.75
N PRO A 497 26.23 -10.31 7.02
CA PRO A 497 27.49 -9.74 7.49
C PRO A 497 27.40 -8.98 8.84
N LYS A 498 26.21 -8.47 9.18
CA LYS A 498 25.92 -7.82 10.48
C LYS A 498 25.69 -8.81 11.64
N GLY A 499 25.87 -10.12 11.44
CA GLY A 499 25.95 -11.12 12.52
C GLY A 499 24.67 -11.90 12.84
N PHE A 500 23.54 -11.61 12.19
CA PHE A 500 22.28 -12.34 12.36
C PHE A 500 22.05 -13.38 11.24
N SER A 501 21.17 -14.36 11.50
CA SER A 501 20.69 -15.28 10.46
C SER A 501 19.39 -14.76 9.85
N TYR A 502 19.16 -15.02 8.56
CA TYR A 502 17.91 -14.68 7.88
C TYR A 502 17.54 -15.77 6.86
N LEU A 503 16.27 -15.83 6.49
CA LEU A 503 15.78 -16.71 5.42
C LEU A 503 15.61 -15.89 4.13
N PRO A 504 16.44 -16.08 3.10
CA PRO A 504 16.15 -15.52 1.77
C PRO A 504 14.93 -16.21 1.16
N MET A 505 14.20 -15.52 0.28
CA MET A 505 13.08 -16.14 -0.45
C MET A 505 13.56 -17.02 -1.60
N LEU A 506 14.74 -16.72 -2.17
CA LEU A 506 15.42 -17.56 -3.14
C LEU A 506 16.27 -18.62 -2.41
N MET A 507 16.17 -19.89 -2.81
CA MET A 507 16.92 -20.99 -2.19
C MET A 507 18.42 -20.94 -2.52
N LYS A 508 19.25 -21.55 -1.68
CA LYS A 508 20.71 -21.47 -1.71
C LYS A 508 21.36 -22.08 -2.94
N GLU A 509 20.74 -23.08 -3.56
CA GLU A 509 21.31 -23.73 -4.74
C GLU A 509 21.28 -22.86 -5.99
N ASP A 510 20.52 -21.76 -5.97
CA ASP A 510 20.42 -20.89 -7.15
C ASP A 510 21.81 -20.33 -7.51
N PRO A 511 22.26 -20.50 -8.76
CA PRO A 511 23.59 -20.06 -9.17
C PRO A 511 23.79 -18.54 -9.05
N GLN A 512 22.71 -17.74 -9.00
CA GLN A 512 22.78 -16.29 -8.88
C GLN A 512 23.47 -15.85 -7.58
N TRP A 513 23.45 -16.68 -6.52
CA TRP A 513 24.21 -16.42 -5.29
C TRP A 513 25.73 -16.42 -5.49
N ASN A 514 26.22 -17.05 -6.55
CA ASN A 514 27.65 -17.19 -6.86
C ASN A 514 28.08 -16.29 -8.02
N GLU A 515 27.24 -15.34 -8.44
CA GLU A 515 27.61 -14.33 -9.44
C GLU A 515 28.86 -13.57 -8.98
N GLN A 516 29.83 -13.44 -9.88
CA GLN A 516 31.08 -12.73 -9.58
C GLN A 516 30.85 -11.23 -9.40
N ASP A 517 29.89 -10.68 -10.16
CA ASP A 517 29.45 -9.31 -10.03
C ASP A 517 28.42 -9.22 -8.90
N GLU A 518 28.81 -8.61 -7.78
CA GLU A 518 27.94 -8.41 -6.61
C GLU A 518 26.64 -7.66 -6.96
N ARG A 519 26.64 -6.84 -8.02
CA ARG A 519 25.43 -6.14 -8.48
C ARG A 519 24.41 -7.07 -9.12
N LYS A 520 24.83 -8.26 -9.56
CA LYS A 520 23.97 -9.29 -10.14
C LYS A 520 23.55 -10.34 -9.12
N GLN A 521 24.16 -10.34 -7.95
CA GLN A 521 23.74 -11.21 -6.85
C GLN A 521 22.34 -10.80 -6.36
N PRO A 522 21.52 -11.76 -5.93
CA PRO A 522 20.21 -11.46 -5.37
C PRO A 522 20.38 -10.71 -4.05
N ARG A 523 19.59 -9.64 -3.84
CA ARG A 523 19.59 -8.98 -2.53
C ARG A 523 18.86 -9.87 -1.51
N PRO A 524 19.38 -10.01 -0.28
CA PRO A 524 18.72 -10.74 0.81
C PRO A 524 17.24 -10.38 1.03
N GLN A 525 16.91 -9.11 0.78
CA GLN A 525 15.62 -8.49 1.05
C GLN A 525 14.62 -8.55 -0.11
N VAL A 526 15.00 -9.06 -1.28
CA VAL A 526 14.08 -9.30 -2.41
C VAL A 526 12.97 -10.27 -1.99
N ALA A 527 11.74 -9.97 -2.42
CA ALA A 527 10.54 -10.77 -2.16
C ALA A 527 10.20 -10.99 -0.66
N GLN A 528 10.88 -10.32 0.27
CA GLN A 528 10.61 -10.41 1.71
C GLN A 528 9.23 -9.89 2.10
N VAL A 529 8.52 -9.20 1.20
CA VAL A 529 7.11 -8.84 1.37
C VAL A 529 6.25 -10.06 1.68
N TYR A 530 6.54 -11.21 1.06
CA TYR A 530 5.76 -12.44 1.26
C TYR A 530 6.06 -13.10 2.59
N LEU A 531 7.30 -12.98 3.10
CA LEU A 531 7.60 -13.35 4.48
C LEU A 531 6.94 -12.39 5.46
N SER A 532 6.94 -11.08 5.17
CA SER A 532 6.24 -10.08 5.98
C SER A 532 4.76 -10.43 6.12
N GLN A 533 4.10 -10.77 5.01
CA GLN A 533 2.70 -11.19 4.97
C GLN A 533 2.45 -12.52 5.72
N ALA A 534 3.37 -13.48 5.64
CA ALA A 534 3.27 -14.73 6.39
C ALA A 534 3.49 -14.55 7.90
N ILE A 535 4.28 -13.54 8.30
CA ILE A 535 4.42 -13.10 9.70
C ILE A 535 3.15 -12.39 10.13
N TYR A 536 2.74 -11.34 9.42
CA TYR A 536 1.51 -10.60 9.65
C TYR A 536 0.91 -10.12 8.32
N PRO A 537 -0.36 -10.39 8.02
CA PRO A 537 -1.41 -10.95 8.89
C PRO A 537 -1.47 -12.49 8.93
N GLY A 538 -0.53 -13.19 8.29
CA GLY A 538 -0.55 -14.65 8.14
C GLY A 538 -0.34 -15.44 9.42
N LEU A 539 0.37 -14.89 10.42
CA LEU A 539 0.55 -15.46 11.76
C LEU A 539 1.03 -16.92 11.75
N ILE A 540 1.92 -17.26 10.82
CA ILE A 540 2.51 -18.60 10.69
C ILE A 540 3.62 -18.84 11.72
N PHE A 541 4.21 -17.77 12.24
CA PHE A 541 5.35 -17.80 13.14
C PHE A 541 4.99 -17.16 14.47
N GLU A 542 5.43 -17.78 15.56
CA GLU A 542 5.45 -17.16 16.88
C GLU A 542 6.32 -15.90 16.85
N LYS A 543 5.97 -14.92 17.68
CA LYS A 543 6.60 -13.60 17.69
C LYS A 543 8.10 -13.61 17.98
N ASP A 544 8.57 -14.51 18.82
CA ASP A 544 9.99 -14.69 19.19
C ASP A 544 10.72 -15.71 18.31
N HIS A 545 10.06 -16.23 17.26
CA HIS A 545 10.66 -17.20 16.35
C HIS A 545 11.88 -16.61 15.62
N GLU A 546 12.90 -17.45 15.36
CA GLU A 546 14.17 -17.02 14.75
C GLU A 546 14.00 -16.40 13.35
N ILE A 547 12.97 -16.83 12.61
CA ILE A 547 12.61 -16.28 11.30
C ILE A 547 12.08 -14.85 11.42
N VAL A 548 11.20 -14.59 12.40
CA VAL A 548 10.67 -13.24 12.66
C VAL A 548 11.81 -12.32 13.07
N THR A 549 12.63 -12.78 14.02
CA THR A 549 13.80 -12.01 14.50
C THR A 549 14.78 -11.71 13.36
N GLY A 550 15.11 -12.72 12.54
CA GLY A 550 16.01 -12.57 11.39
C GLY A 550 15.46 -11.64 10.30
N HIS A 551 14.15 -11.71 10.02
CA HIS A 551 13.47 -10.81 9.09
C HIS A 551 13.48 -9.36 9.60
N ILE A 552 13.14 -9.13 10.88
CA ILE A 552 13.17 -7.80 11.50
C ILE A 552 14.57 -7.19 11.44
N GLU A 553 15.59 -7.95 11.81
CA GLU A 553 16.98 -7.47 11.75
C GLU A 553 17.43 -7.23 10.30
N LEU A 554 16.95 -8.02 9.33
CA LEU A 554 17.21 -7.76 7.91
C LEU A 554 16.57 -6.45 7.45
N MET A 555 15.28 -6.24 7.71
CA MET A 555 14.57 -5.01 7.31
C MET A 555 15.19 -3.77 7.96
N LYS A 556 15.57 -3.85 9.25
CA LYS A 556 16.31 -2.77 9.92
C LYS A 556 17.70 -2.55 9.31
N ALA A 557 18.38 -3.63 8.93
CA ALA A 557 19.73 -3.55 8.36
C ALA A 557 19.77 -2.86 6.99
N VAL A 558 18.68 -2.93 6.23
CA VAL A 558 18.51 -2.29 4.91
C VAL A 558 17.62 -1.05 4.96
N THR A 559 17.23 -0.61 6.15
CA THR A 559 16.63 0.71 6.35
C THR A 559 17.77 1.71 6.48
N GLU A 560 17.97 2.52 5.43
CA GLU A 560 19.02 3.55 5.38
C GLU A 560 18.45 4.96 5.66
N ALA A 561 19.00 5.99 5.02
CA ALA A 561 18.81 7.40 5.37
C ALA A 561 17.39 7.95 5.18
N GLU A 562 16.52 7.27 4.42
CA GLU A 562 15.16 7.72 4.11
C GLU A 562 14.08 6.95 4.92
N ASP A 563 14.49 6.29 6.01
CA ASP A 563 13.64 5.62 7.00
C ASP A 563 12.78 4.44 6.49
N VAL A 564 13.04 3.96 5.28
CA VAL A 564 12.36 2.80 4.67
C VAL A 564 13.35 1.72 4.23
N PRO A 565 12.95 0.42 4.25
CA PRO A 565 13.75 -0.66 3.66
C PRO A 565 13.99 -0.45 2.15
N ILE A 566 15.24 -0.59 1.70
CA ILE A 566 15.63 -0.40 0.29
C ILE A 566 15.94 -1.71 -0.43
N GLU A 567 15.86 -1.69 -1.76
CA GLU A 567 16.20 -2.76 -2.70
C GLU A 567 15.41 -4.06 -2.44
N THR A 568 14.14 -3.90 -2.05
CA THR A 568 13.21 -5.00 -1.77
C THR A 568 12.44 -5.46 -3.01
N GLY A 569 12.56 -4.75 -4.13
CA GLY A 569 11.86 -4.97 -5.40
C GLY A 569 12.82 -5.20 -6.58
N TRP A 570 12.40 -4.77 -7.78
CA TRP A 570 13.13 -4.91 -9.05
C TRP A 570 14.37 -4.02 -9.14
N LEU A 571 14.33 -2.81 -8.60
CA LEU A 571 15.44 -1.87 -8.58
C LEU A 571 16.39 -2.22 -7.42
N THR A 572 17.67 -2.45 -7.75
CA THR A 572 18.68 -2.99 -6.83
C THR A 572 19.84 -2.04 -6.50
N ASP A 573 19.73 -0.76 -6.91
CA ASP A 573 20.72 0.28 -6.62
C ASP A 573 20.04 1.45 -5.92
N LYS A 574 20.05 1.42 -4.57
CA LYS A 574 19.52 2.49 -3.72
C LYS A 574 18.13 2.96 -4.17
N ALA A 575 17.21 2.01 -4.20
CA ALA A 575 15.84 2.24 -4.62
C ALA A 575 14.86 1.63 -3.64
N VAL A 576 13.63 2.12 -3.65
CA VAL A 576 12.56 1.70 -2.75
C VAL A 576 11.40 1.15 -3.56
N TRP A 577 10.87 0.03 -3.08
CA TRP A 577 9.55 -0.42 -3.41
C TRP A 577 8.61 0.05 -2.31
N THR A 578 8.00 1.21 -2.54
CA THR A 578 7.56 2.12 -1.47
C THR A 578 6.64 1.44 -0.45
N TYR A 579 5.66 0.67 -0.90
CA TYR A 579 4.66 0.06 -0.04
C TYR A 579 5.13 -1.18 0.72
N ASN A 580 6.29 -1.77 0.38
CA ASN A 580 6.92 -2.75 1.26
C ASN A 580 7.22 -2.13 2.64
N ALA A 581 7.54 -0.84 2.71
CA ALA A 581 7.74 -0.14 3.97
C ALA A 581 6.48 -0.16 4.86
N ALA A 582 5.30 0.13 4.30
CA ALA A 582 4.05 0.07 5.05
C ALA A 582 3.70 -1.36 5.51
N ILE A 583 4.05 -2.38 4.73
CA ILE A 583 3.87 -3.80 5.09
C ILE A 583 4.81 -4.19 6.24
N VAL A 584 6.09 -3.83 6.16
CA VAL A 584 7.09 -4.06 7.21
C VAL A 584 6.73 -3.29 8.50
N ALA A 585 6.19 -2.07 8.38
CA ALA A 585 5.71 -1.30 9.52
C ALA A 585 4.61 -2.05 10.29
N GLN A 586 3.74 -2.79 9.62
CA GLN A 586 2.74 -3.65 10.27
C GLN A 586 3.38 -4.83 11.00
N VAL A 587 4.45 -5.42 10.44
CA VAL A 587 5.25 -6.45 11.13
C VAL A 587 5.87 -5.89 12.41
N TYR A 588 6.47 -4.70 12.37
CA TYR A 588 7.02 -4.04 13.56
C TYR A 588 5.94 -3.76 14.60
N LEU A 589 4.77 -3.27 14.17
CA LEU A 589 3.65 -2.98 15.06
C LEU A 589 3.15 -4.26 15.76
N TRP A 590 2.94 -5.33 15.00
CA TRP A 590 2.59 -6.65 15.52
C TRP A 590 3.67 -7.19 16.47
N ALA A 591 4.94 -7.05 16.09
CA ALA A 591 6.11 -7.41 16.91
C ALA A 591 6.29 -6.52 18.15
N GLY A 592 5.43 -5.53 18.39
CA GLY A 592 5.50 -4.67 19.59
C GLY A 592 6.69 -3.72 19.56
N MET A 593 7.07 -3.27 18.36
CA MET A 593 8.13 -2.30 18.09
C MET A 593 7.52 -1.01 17.52
N PRO A 594 6.69 -0.28 18.30
CA PRO A 594 5.92 0.85 17.79
C PRO A 594 6.80 1.98 17.24
N ASP A 595 7.95 2.24 17.84
CA ASP A 595 8.88 3.27 17.36
C ASP A 595 9.40 2.97 15.94
N TRP A 596 9.77 1.71 15.68
CA TRP A 596 10.19 1.26 14.35
C TRP A 596 9.03 1.25 13.37
N ALA A 597 7.84 0.82 13.80
CA ALA A 597 6.64 0.86 12.99
C ALA A 597 6.33 2.29 12.53
N ARG A 598 6.34 3.25 13.47
CA ARG A 598 6.07 4.66 13.19
C ARG A 598 7.14 5.27 12.30
N ARG A 599 8.42 5.04 12.60
CA ARG A 599 9.55 5.50 11.77
C ARG A 599 9.38 5.09 10.32
N THR A 600 9.18 3.79 10.08
CA THR A 600 9.03 3.26 8.73
C THR A 600 7.76 3.74 8.03
N PHE A 601 6.65 3.88 8.76
CA PHE A 601 5.42 4.41 8.19
C PHE A 601 5.52 5.89 7.80
N ILE A 602 6.14 6.73 8.64
CA ILE A 602 6.39 8.14 8.31
C ILE A 602 7.37 8.26 7.13
N GLY A 603 8.41 7.42 7.08
CA GLY A 603 9.28 7.29 5.91
C GLY A 603 8.49 6.99 4.64
N PHE A 604 7.58 6.01 4.69
CA PHE A 604 6.67 5.69 3.59
C PHE A 604 5.81 6.90 3.15
N LEU A 605 5.19 7.62 4.09
CA LEU A 605 4.39 8.81 3.78
C LEU A 605 5.22 9.92 3.12
N ASN A 606 6.48 10.10 3.54
CA ASN A 606 7.40 11.09 2.95
C ASN A 606 7.89 10.75 1.54
N HIS A 607 7.65 9.52 1.05
CA HIS A 607 7.89 9.13 -0.33
C HIS A 607 6.72 9.39 -1.28
N ALA A 608 5.56 9.83 -0.76
CA ALA A 608 4.46 10.26 -1.61
C ALA A 608 4.83 11.55 -2.37
N SER A 609 4.25 11.75 -3.55
CA SER A 609 4.23 13.07 -4.18
C SER A 609 3.41 14.06 -3.34
N PRO A 610 3.55 15.38 -3.58
CA PRO A 610 2.66 16.40 -2.99
C PRO A 610 1.17 16.19 -3.32
N LEU A 611 0.84 15.29 -4.26
CA LEU A 611 -0.51 14.90 -4.62
C LEU A 611 -0.97 13.59 -3.95
N TYR A 612 -0.23 13.13 -2.93
CA TYR A 612 -0.53 11.93 -2.13
C TYR A 612 -0.55 10.64 -2.96
N ALA A 613 0.37 10.51 -3.92
CA ALA A 613 0.51 9.33 -4.76
C ALA A 613 1.91 8.74 -4.62
N TRP A 614 2.03 7.41 -4.74
CA TRP A 614 3.31 6.70 -4.78
C TRP A 614 3.51 6.03 -6.13
N ARG A 615 4.76 6.05 -6.59
CA ARG A 615 5.25 5.16 -7.65
C ARG A 615 5.38 3.75 -7.07
N GLU A 616 5.27 2.72 -7.92
CA GLU A 616 5.61 1.36 -7.51
C GLU A 616 7.05 1.31 -6.97
N GLU A 617 8.03 1.62 -7.82
CA GLU A 617 9.44 1.71 -7.43
C GLU A 617 10.08 3.03 -7.87
N GLN A 618 10.96 3.56 -7.01
CA GLN A 618 11.76 4.75 -7.28
C GLN A 618 13.14 4.66 -6.64
N SER A 619 14.15 5.28 -7.25
CA SER A 619 15.42 5.53 -6.58
C SER A 619 15.24 6.45 -5.36
N LEU A 620 16.14 6.33 -4.37
CA LEU A 620 16.29 7.29 -3.29
C LEU A 620 16.58 8.70 -3.84
N LYS A 621 16.27 9.73 -3.05
CA LYS A 621 16.23 11.13 -3.48
C LYS A 621 17.55 11.64 -4.08
N ASN A 622 18.67 11.19 -3.52
CA ASN A 622 20.01 11.69 -3.85
C ASN A 622 20.79 10.81 -4.84
N VAL A 623 20.12 9.85 -5.50
CA VAL A 623 20.74 9.03 -6.54
C VAL A 623 20.90 9.88 -7.82
N PRO A 624 22.12 10.01 -8.40
CA PRO A 624 22.36 10.90 -9.54
C PRO A 624 21.55 10.55 -10.80
N ASN A 625 21.29 9.26 -11.03
CA ASN A 625 20.52 8.76 -12.16
C ASN A 625 19.29 8.01 -11.64
N PRO A 626 18.22 8.73 -11.24
CA PRO A 626 17.06 8.10 -10.63
C PRO A 626 16.35 7.19 -11.64
N GLN A 627 15.93 6.03 -11.15
CA GLN A 627 15.15 5.03 -11.88
C GLN A 627 13.73 4.97 -11.32
N TYR A 628 12.79 4.65 -12.19
CA TYR A 628 11.38 4.50 -11.87
C TYR A 628 10.84 3.26 -12.57
N ILE A 629 9.95 2.53 -11.91
CA ILE A 629 9.20 1.41 -12.50
C ILE A 629 7.75 1.53 -12.05
N GLY A 630 6.82 1.17 -12.95
CA GLY A 630 5.42 0.94 -12.61
C GLY A 630 4.51 2.18 -12.58
N ASP A 631 3.25 1.91 -12.24
CA ASP A 631 2.19 2.92 -12.22
C ASP A 631 2.37 3.97 -11.11
N MET A 632 1.75 5.12 -11.31
CA MET A 632 1.47 6.09 -10.26
C MET A 632 0.17 6.85 -10.56
N PRO A 633 -0.78 6.89 -9.62
CA PRO A 633 -0.76 6.23 -8.31
C PRO A 633 -0.71 4.70 -8.43
N HIS A 634 0.13 4.06 -7.62
CA HIS A 634 0.11 2.62 -7.39
C HIS A 634 -0.73 2.32 -6.14
N ASN A 635 -1.95 1.83 -6.32
CA ASN A 635 -2.96 1.75 -5.27
C ASN A 635 -2.76 0.62 -4.25
N TRP A 636 -1.83 -0.30 -4.46
CA TRP A 636 -1.39 -1.15 -3.35
C TRP A 636 -0.77 -0.27 -2.23
N ALA A 637 -0.03 0.79 -2.56
CA ALA A 637 0.45 1.75 -1.57
C ALA A 637 -0.70 2.47 -0.86
N SER A 638 -1.71 2.92 -1.61
CA SER A 638 -2.92 3.52 -1.04
C SER A 638 -3.64 2.58 -0.07
N ALA A 639 -3.75 1.29 -0.43
CA ALA A 639 -4.36 0.27 0.41
C ALA A 639 -3.56 0.05 1.70
N GLU A 640 -2.23 -0.10 1.62
CA GLU A 640 -1.39 -0.29 2.81
C GLU A 640 -1.36 0.96 3.71
N CYS A 641 -1.50 2.17 3.15
CA CYS A 641 -1.70 3.39 3.94
C CYS A 641 -2.97 3.28 4.81
N ILE A 642 -4.11 2.96 4.19
CA ILE A 642 -5.40 2.80 4.91
C ILE A 642 -5.31 1.69 5.95
N ARG A 643 -4.71 0.55 5.59
CA ARG A 643 -4.54 -0.59 6.50
C ARG A 643 -3.70 -0.22 7.72
N TYR A 644 -2.56 0.43 7.53
CA TYR A 644 -1.72 0.86 8.66
C TYR A 644 -2.41 1.91 9.53
N LEU A 645 -3.07 2.91 8.92
CA LEU A 645 -3.85 3.92 9.67
C LEU A 645 -4.95 3.28 10.53
N ARG A 646 -5.55 2.17 10.07
CA ARG A 646 -6.43 1.37 10.92
C ARG A 646 -5.63 0.65 12.01
N HIS A 647 -4.59 -0.09 11.62
CA HIS A 647 -3.86 -0.98 12.52
C HIS A 647 -3.14 -0.26 13.65
N MET A 648 -2.70 0.99 13.48
CA MET A 648 -2.15 1.78 14.59
C MET A 648 -3.19 2.04 15.70
N LEU A 649 -4.49 2.01 15.37
CA LEU A 649 -5.60 2.19 16.31
C LEU A 649 -6.28 0.88 16.72
N ILE A 650 -6.43 -0.06 15.79
CA ILE A 650 -7.18 -1.32 15.92
C ILE A 650 -6.39 -2.42 15.20
N LEU A 651 -5.59 -3.19 15.94
CA LEU A 651 -4.78 -4.29 15.44
C LEU A 651 -5.40 -5.64 15.87
N GLU A 652 -5.68 -6.51 14.90
CA GLU A 652 -6.14 -7.88 15.18
C GLU A 652 -4.93 -8.81 15.29
N ASP A 653 -4.62 -9.25 16.51
CA ASP A 653 -3.42 -10.04 16.85
C ASP A 653 -3.86 -11.42 17.35
N GLU A 654 -3.86 -12.42 16.47
CA GLU A 654 -4.32 -13.79 16.77
C GLU A 654 -5.70 -13.83 17.44
N ASP A 655 -5.73 -14.08 18.76
CA ASP A 655 -6.92 -14.15 19.60
C ASP A 655 -7.14 -12.87 20.43
N LYS A 656 -6.48 -11.76 20.10
CA LYS A 656 -6.54 -10.48 20.81
C LYS A 656 -6.87 -9.33 19.87
N LEU A 657 -7.53 -8.32 20.43
CA LEU A 657 -7.72 -7.02 19.79
C LEU A 657 -6.86 -5.98 20.50
N ARG A 658 -5.77 -5.52 19.86
CA ARG A 658 -4.85 -4.52 20.41
C ARG A 658 -5.24 -3.13 19.92
N LEU A 659 -5.41 -2.18 20.83
CA LEU A 659 -5.86 -0.83 20.55
C LEU A 659 -4.76 0.19 20.83
N LEU A 660 -4.66 1.21 19.98
CA LEU A 660 -3.79 2.40 20.14
C LEU A 660 -2.28 2.08 20.18
N ASP A 661 -1.87 0.92 19.68
CA ASP A 661 -0.49 0.44 19.77
C ASP A 661 0.50 1.21 18.88
N GLY A 662 0.01 1.89 17.84
CA GLY A 662 0.87 2.65 16.93
C GLY A 662 0.94 4.14 17.24
N LEU A 663 0.33 4.61 18.33
CA LEU A 663 0.39 6.02 18.72
C LEU A 663 1.72 6.37 19.38
N GLY A 664 2.37 7.42 18.86
CA GLY A 664 3.60 7.99 19.39
C GLY A 664 3.38 9.29 20.17
N LYS A 665 4.49 9.88 20.61
CA LYS A 665 4.50 11.15 21.38
C LYS A 665 3.88 12.29 20.58
N GLU A 666 4.32 12.46 19.34
CA GLU A 666 3.93 13.57 18.47
C GLU A 666 2.44 13.51 18.11
N ASP A 667 1.91 12.30 18.00
CA ASP A 667 0.50 12.05 17.68
C ASP A 667 -0.42 12.51 18.82
N LEU A 668 0.06 12.42 20.06
CA LEU A 668 -0.64 12.90 21.26
C LEU A 668 -0.42 14.39 21.50
N GLU A 669 0.76 14.92 21.16
CA GLU A 669 1.07 16.35 21.26
C GLU A 669 0.24 17.19 20.27
N ALA A 670 -0.16 16.61 19.13
CA ALA A 670 -1.08 17.26 18.19
C ALA A 670 -2.44 17.61 18.82
N GLY A 671 -2.87 16.92 19.88
CA GLY A 671 -4.11 17.24 20.59
C GLY A 671 -5.38 17.04 19.76
N GLN A 672 -5.31 16.27 18.67
CA GLN A 672 -6.45 15.97 17.78
C GLN A 672 -7.02 14.58 18.11
N ALA A 673 -8.33 14.41 17.90
CA ALA A 673 -9.00 13.13 18.16
C ALA A 673 -8.69 12.08 17.08
N PHE A 674 -8.70 10.81 17.49
CA PHE A 674 -8.70 9.64 16.63
C PHE A 674 -10.04 8.93 16.75
N VAL A 675 -10.81 8.91 15.67
CA VAL A 675 -12.13 8.31 15.59
C VAL A 675 -12.16 7.33 14.43
N VAL A 676 -12.56 6.10 14.72
CA VAL A 676 -12.93 5.11 13.71
C VAL A 676 -14.21 4.45 14.19
N ASN A 677 -15.33 4.77 13.53
CA ASN A 677 -16.63 4.20 13.84
C ASN A 677 -16.95 3.05 12.89
N TYR A 678 -17.51 1.97 13.44
CA TYR A 678 -18.06 0.84 12.68
C TYR A 678 -17.05 0.13 11.75
N SER A 679 -15.76 0.11 12.12
CA SER A 679 -14.71 -0.62 11.39
C SER A 679 -14.92 -2.12 11.51
N PRO A 680 -14.89 -2.90 10.41
CA PRO A 680 -15.01 -4.35 10.49
C PRO A 680 -13.76 -4.99 11.12
N THR A 681 -13.97 -6.06 11.87
CA THR A 681 -12.94 -6.95 12.45
C THR A 681 -13.42 -8.40 12.32
N ARG A 682 -12.57 -9.39 12.62
CA ARG A 682 -13.02 -10.80 12.73
C ARG A 682 -14.06 -11.05 13.82
N TRP A 683 -14.26 -10.10 14.74
CA TRP A 683 -15.18 -10.20 15.88
C TRP A 683 -16.40 -9.25 15.80
N GLY A 684 -16.73 -8.79 14.60
CA GLY A 684 -17.79 -7.81 14.35
C GLY A 684 -17.26 -6.40 14.10
N ARG A 685 -18.14 -5.41 14.24
CA ARG A 685 -17.85 -3.99 14.02
C ARG A 685 -17.30 -3.36 15.30
N VAL A 686 -16.25 -2.56 15.17
CA VAL A 686 -15.63 -1.81 16.28
C VAL A 686 -15.74 -0.32 16.02
N SER A 687 -16.22 0.40 17.03
CA SER A 687 -16.18 1.86 17.10
C SER A 687 -15.23 2.28 18.21
N LEU A 688 -14.30 3.17 17.88
CA LEU A 688 -13.27 3.69 18.76
C LEU A 688 -13.25 5.22 18.65
N THR A 689 -13.26 5.91 19.78
CA THR A 689 -13.03 7.36 19.87
C THR A 689 -11.97 7.61 20.94
N PHE A 690 -10.79 8.08 20.54
CA PHE A 690 -9.72 8.47 21.44
C PHE A 690 -9.45 9.98 21.30
N GLU A 691 -9.81 10.75 22.33
CA GLU A 691 -9.86 12.21 22.26
C GLU A 691 -9.39 12.88 23.56
N PRO A 692 -8.83 14.11 23.50
CA PRO A 692 -8.55 14.88 24.70
C PRO A 692 -9.85 15.36 25.35
N LEU A 693 -9.97 15.22 26.68
CA LEU A 693 -11.05 15.83 27.47
C LEU A 693 -10.63 17.20 28.00
N ASP A 694 -9.36 17.33 28.36
CA ASP A 694 -8.71 18.55 28.83
C ASP A 694 -7.21 18.45 28.47
N PRO A 695 -6.38 19.49 28.71
CA PRO A 695 -4.96 19.46 28.35
C PRO A 695 -4.15 18.29 28.93
N LYS A 696 -4.62 17.67 30.01
CA LYS A 696 -3.95 16.61 30.77
C LYS A 696 -4.66 15.26 30.69
N THR A 697 -5.86 15.16 30.13
CA THR A 697 -6.61 13.90 30.12
C THR A 697 -7.12 13.53 28.73
N TRP A 698 -7.06 12.23 28.44
CA TRP A 698 -7.59 11.65 27.22
C TRP A 698 -8.56 10.54 27.56
N ARG A 699 -9.62 10.42 26.76
CA ARG A 699 -10.64 9.39 26.89
C ARG A 699 -10.63 8.49 25.66
N LEU A 700 -10.62 7.19 25.89
CA LEU A 700 -10.98 6.17 24.92
C LEU A 700 -12.42 5.73 25.17
N LYS A 701 -13.29 5.82 24.17
CA LYS A 701 -14.57 5.11 24.11
C LYS A 701 -14.45 3.94 23.15
N PHE A 702 -14.98 2.80 23.56
CA PHE A 702 -14.97 1.58 22.75
C PHE A 702 -16.38 0.98 22.69
N LEU A 703 -16.74 0.50 21.51
CA LEU A 703 -17.92 -0.31 21.24
C LEU A 703 -17.56 -1.43 20.26
N ARG A 704 -18.01 -2.65 20.57
CA ARG A 704 -17.97 -3.80 19.67
C ARG A 704 -19.37 -4.36 19.49
N GLU A 705 -19.84 -4.43 18.25
CA GLU A 705 -21.20 -4.83 17.90
C GLU A 705 -21.22 -5.72 16.64
N ASP A 706 -22.40 -6.22 16.26
CA ASP A 706 -22.65 -6.93 15.00
C ASP A 706 -21.72 -8.12 14.68
N GLY A 707 -21.16 -8.77 15.70
CA GLY A 707 -20.35 -9.98 15.57
C GLY A 707 -21.09 -11.22 16.03
N ASP A 708 -21.09 -12.30 15.25
CA ASP A 708 -21.64 -13.59 15.69
C ASP A 708 -20.59 -14.35 16.51
N GLN A 709 -20.69 -14.27 17.84
CA GLN A 709 -19.75 -14.93 18.76
C GLN A 709 -19.71 -16.46 18.61
N ARG A 710 -20.73 -17.09 18.00
CA ARG A 710 -20.74 -18.53 17.75
C ARG A 710 -19.87 -18.91 16.56
N LEU A 711 -19.70 -17.96 15.62
CA LEU A 711 -19.00 -18.19 14.34
C LEU A 711 -17.63 -17.49 14.29
N ALA A 712 -17.40 -16.48 15.12
CA ALA A 712 -16.13 -15.78 15.23
C ALA A 712 -15.06 -16.66 15.92
N PRO A 713 -13.76 -16.44 15.62
CA PRO A 713 -12.69 -17.03 16.42
C PRO A 713 -12.77 -16.52 17.86
N LYS A 714 -12.18 -17.28 18.80
CA LYS A 714 -12.10 -16.85 20.20
C LYS A 714 -11.38 -15.50 20.30
N LEU A 715 -11.99 -14.56 21.02
CA LEU A 715 -11.34 -13.34 21.51
C LEU A 715 -10.98 -13.58 22.98
N THR A 716 -9.72 -13.48 23.32
CA THR A 716 -9.18 -13.71 24.67
C THR A 716 -9.03 -12.39 25.42
N TRP A 717 -8.57 -11.31 24.78
CA TRP A 717 -8.49 -9.98 25.41
C TRP A 717 -8.68 -8.85 24.40
N VAL A 718 -9.27 -7.74 24.87
CA VAL A 718 -9.04 -6.43 24.25
C VAL A 718 -7.94 -5.74 25.05
N GLU A 719 -6.83 -5.41 24.39
CA GLU A 719 -5.61 -4.91 25.03
C GLU A 719 -5.24 -3.51 24.57
N MET A 720 -4.63 -2.72 25.44
CA MET A 720 -4.12 -1.39 25.09
C MET A 720 -2.92 -0.99 25.96
N PRO A 721 -2.11 0.00 25.56
CA PRO A 721 -0.99 0.49 26.36
C PRO A 721 -1.44 1.02 27.72
N ARG A 722 -0.82 0.54 28.81
CA ARG A 722 -1.00 1.12 30.15
C ARG A 722 -0.40 2.53 30.23
N ARG A 723 0.64 2.77 29.44
CA ARG A 723 1.36 4.05 29.33
C ARG A 723 1.68 4.28 27.87
N PHE A 724 1.41 5.48 27.38
CA PHE A 724 1.90 5.92 26.07
C PHE A 724 3.26 6.59 26.20
N LEU A 725 3.43 7.41 27.24
CA LEU A 725 4.66 8.09 27.59
C LEU A 725 4.96 7.87 29.08
N PRO A 726 6.20 8.11 29.56
CA PRO A 726 6.54 7.92 30.97
C PRO A 726 5.59 8.61 31.95
N ASN A 727 5.10 9.81 31.59
CA ASN A 727 4.19 10.62 32.40
C ASN A 727 2.73 10.53 31.94
N PHE A 728 2.41 9.80 30.86
CA PHE A 728 1.05 9.69 30.33
C PHE A 728 0.55 8.26 30.49
N GLN A 729 -0.25 8.04 31.53
CA GLN A 729 -0.62 6.71 31.98
C GLN A 729 -2.10 6.61 32.31
N TYR A 730 -2.61 5.38 32.25
CA TYR A 730 -3.94 5.03 32.70
C TYR A 730 -4.26 5.58 34.10
N LYS A 731 -5.46 6.15 34.23
CA LYS A 731 -6.00 6.70 35.48
C LYS A 731 -7.20 5.90 35.97
N GLU A 732 -8.29 5.88 35.19
CA GLU A 732 -9.58 5.31 35.60
C GLU A 732 -10.38 4.80 34.40
N HIS A 733 -11.50 4.12 34.65
CA HIS A 733 -12.42 3.59 33.64
C HIS A 733 -13.85 3.61 34.17
N THR A 734 -14.83 3.49 33.29
CA THR A 734 -16.27 3.52 33.63
C THR A 734 -16.93 2.13 33.51
N ASN A 735 -18.23 2.07 33.84
CA ASN A 735 -19.12 0.93 33.58
C ASN A 735 -18.82 -0.39 34.32
N GLY A 736 -18.02 -0.37 35.39
CA GLY A 736 -17.72 -1.57 36.18
C GLY A 736 -17.03 -2.68 35.38
N VAL A 737 -16.37 -2.33 34.27
CA VAL A 737 -15.70 -3.29 33.40
C VAL A 737 -14.56 -3.98 34.16
N LYS A 738 -14.47 -5.31 34.03
CA LYS A 738 -13.35 -6.07 34.60
C LYS A 738 -12.10 -5.84 33.77
N LEU A 739 -11.11 -5.20 34.40
CA LEU A 739 -9.85 -4.80 33.79
C LEU A 739 -8.68 -5.38 34.58
N TYR A 740 -7.70 -5.92 33.86
CA TYR A 740 -6.49 -6.51 34.41
C TYR A 740 -5.26 -5.73 33.96
N ARG A 741 -4.32 -5.51 34.88
CA ARG A 741 -3.02 -4.93 34.56
C ARG A 741 -2.03 -6.07 34.31
N ASN A 742 -1.55 -6.19 33.09
CA ASN A 742 -0.58 -7.21 32.70
C ASN A 742 0.69 -6.54 32.18
N GLY A 743 1.63 -6.26 33.10
CA GLY A 743 2.87 -5.56 32.79
C GLY A 743 2.62 -4.18 32.14
N PRO A 744 3.07 -3.95 30.89
CA PRO A 744 2.87 -2.69 30.17
C PRO A 744 1.47 -2.56 29.55
N ARG A 745 0.61 -3.57 29.68
CA ARG A 745 -0.72 -3.61 29.04
C ARG A 745 -1.85 -3.50 30.06
N ILE A 746 -2.95 -2.98 29.57
CA ILE A 746 -4.28 -3.12 30.15
C ILE A 746 -4.99 -4.19 29.33
N GLN A 747 -5.74 -5.06 30.00
CA GLN A 747 -6.55 -6.11 29.38
C GLN A 747 -7.99 -5.98 29.86
N VAL A 748 -8.92 -5.91 28.92
CA VAL A 748 -10.37 -5.86 29.17
C VAL A 748 -10.99 -7.17 28.73
N ASP A 749 -11.85 -7.73 29.60
CA ASP A 749 -12.61 -8.94 29.31
C ASP A 749 -13.43 -8.78 28.01
N PRO A 750 -13.29 -9.68 27.02
CA PRO A 750 -14.01 -9.64 25.76
C PRO A 750 -15.54 -9.61 25.87
N ALA A 751 -16.10 -10.08 26.99
CA ALA A 751 -17.54 -10.01 27.26
C ALA A 751 -18.04 -8.56 27.41
N ALA A 752 -17.17 -7.63 27.80
CA ALA A 752 -17.48 -6.21 27.82
C ALA A 752 -17.38 -5.62 26.42
N THR A 753 -18.54 -5.45 25.78
CA THR A 753 -18.63 -4.91 24.42
C THR A 753 -18.62 -3.38 24.36
N SER A 754 -18.84 -2.68 25.48
CA SER A 754 -18.74 -1.23 25.54
C SER A 754 -18.19 -0.74 26.87
N TRP A 755 -17.27 0.23 26.81
CA TRP A 755 -16.58 0.78 27.98
C TRP A 755 -15.84 2.08 27.61
N GLU A 756 -15.44 2.83 28.64
CA GLU A 756 -14.56 3.98 28.49
C GLU A 756 -13.36 3.89 29.45
N ILE A 757 -12.19 4.35 29.00
CA ILE A 757 -10.95 4.41 29.79
C ILE A 757 -10.32 5.80 29.66
N ILE A 758 -9.76 6.30 30.75
CA ILE A 758 -9.12 7.61 30.84
C ILE A 758 -7.63 7.47 31.14
N TRP A 759 -6.79 8.19 30.39
CA TRP A 759 -5.37 8.39 30.66
C TRP A 759 -5.14 9.82 31.14
N HIS A 760 -4.11 10.01 31.98
CA HIS A 760 -3.71 11.30 32.51
C HIS A 760 -2.22 11.56 32.28
N ASP A 761 -1.90 12.74 31.76
CA ASP A 761 -0.57 13.26 31.52
C ASP A 761 -0.11 14.12 32.70
N PHE A 762 0.75 13.52 33.52
CA PHE A 762 1.34 14.13 34.72
C PHE A 762 2.47 15.12 34.40
N SER A 763 2.87 15.28 33.13
CA SER A 763 3.92 16.24 32.74
C SER A 763 3.41 17.66 32.59
N LYS A 764 2.09 17.84 32.42
CA LYS A 764 1.47 19.15 32.17
C LYS A 764 0.98 19.76 33.49
N SER A 765 1.38 21.01 33.75
CA SER A 765 1.08 21.79 34.96
C SER A 765 -0.35 22.32 35.00
#